data_AF-A0A956KCK8-F1
#
_entry.id   AF-A0A956KCK8-F1
#
_cell.length_a   1.000
_cell.length_b   1.000
_cell.length_c   1.000
_cell.angle_alpha   90.00
_cell.angle_beta   90.00
_cell.angle_gamma   90.00
#
_symmetry.space_group_name_H-M   'P 1'
#
loop_
_entity.id
_entity.type
_entity.pdbx_description
1 polymer ?
#
loop_
_entity_poly.entity_id
_entity_poly.type
_entity_poly.pdbx_seq_one_letter_code
_entity_poly.pdbx_strand_id
1 'polypeptide(L)'
;MKDERDEPLWTAEALAAATGGTWLVAPPPGWAPTGLTYQRKWFRDGDLVLPLGDPLASPGDPALHLLALARSGAAAGVVVTQAVEGLPEGFPQLQVESVYRARQELARARRAEFAGKVFGVTGTVGKTTTREMIKHVMGKRGPATSNNANYNCIEGCANALARAPRGGSAAVLEMAICFRNSSVQAMSQMASPDVAIVTMVDRAHLDYFEDTAAIAEHKAGIFDGLRPGGTAVINRGIKEYARVRARAEASPAGRVVTYGAHPEADYRLLGGDYLAEPMTIRAAIDGREVTLVVGVSGEHMAVNALGVVAAVVAAGVPLEEALAGLADFSATHGRMARTTLPLPGAGDDAKDSSFELINDSFNAAPASMRACLAVLGGITPGPGGRRIAVLGDIAHLGDRTREEHEALAEPVREAGVELLLLVGRHMARLRDVLAGELEVHHFALAEELAAHLLGALRPGDVVAVKGSIPARLERVADALTRGVAPAIPARLKQPIRERARANQRHSAMVCELTTGRVLLDHKAASARAPGHFVQLMLAYVLFQAVEEAGATLDAEVEIPRGAAEVSGRWGFAPGSRASLQSLVSAMLIGPAHDAAYALAAHLGGVAACVARMNAAAKALGMRATRYANITGALSKEQVTTAADTIRLALLLLHTFPQHAELFGQRSCAAAGKTMGTRNTFLYEHEGALGMHVARIGKTHAILGLVRCEPYVLMAVSFGHGSERSRDAVMVDLMEWGALEAAKPTP
;
A
#
# COMPACT_ATOMS: atom_id res chain seq x y z
N MET A 1 -19.38 25.57 17.04
CA MET A 1 -19.23 24.11 17.13
C MET A 1 -17.94 23.87 17.89
N LYS A 2 -17.97 23.26 19.09
CA LYS A 2 -16.73 22.93 19.84
C LYS A 2 -15.79 22.13 18.93
N ASP A 3 -14.47 22.38 18.97
CA ASP A 3 -13.50 21.53 18.25
C ASP A 3 -13.64 20.12 18.85
N GLU A 4 -13.50 19.06 18.04
CA GLU A 4 -13.56 17.65 18.50
C GLU A 4 -12.49 17.34 19.58
N ARG A 5 -11.61 18.31 19.89
CA ARG A 5 -10.41 18.21 20.70
C ARG A 5 -10.41 19.06 21.97
N ASP A 6 -11.54 19.69 22.34
CA ASP A 6 -11.62 20.53 23.54
C ASP A 6 -11.64 19.71 24.85
N GLU A 7 -11.85 18.38 24.78
CA GLU A 7 -11.87 17.48 25.94
C GLU A 7 -10.65 16.54 25.97
N PRO A 8 -10.05 16.29 27.16
CA PRO A 8 -8.96 15.32 27.31
C PRO A 8 -9.40 13.93 26.85
N LEU A 9 -8.63 13.32 25.94
CA LEU A 9 -8.95 11.98 25.47
C LEU A 9 -8.69 10.94 26.54
N TRP A 10 -7.54 11.01 27.22
CA TRP A 10 -7.09 10.00 28.18
C TRP A 10 -6.50 10.67 29.42
N THR A 11 -6.79 10.14 30.60
CA THR A 11 -6.01 10.46 31.81
C THR A 11 -4.78 9.55 31.88
N ALA A 12 -3.80 9.92 32.70
CA ALA A 12 -2.59 9.13 32.90
C ALA A 12 -2.89 7.72 33.42
N GLU A 13 -3.84 7.61 34.35
CA GLU A 13 -4.27 6.37 34.98
C GLU A 13 -5.03 5.50 33.98
N ALA A 14 -5.99 6.08 33.25
CA ALA A 14 -6.77 5.35 32.25
C ALA A 14 -5.88 4.82 31.11
N LEU A 15 -4.88 5.61 30.69
CA LEU A 15 -3.94 5.21 29.65
C LEU A 15 -3.04 4.05 30.12
N ALA A 16 -2.50 4.13 31.33
CA ALA A 16 -1.68 3.06 31.91
C ALA A 16 -2.50 1.77 32.13
N ALA A 17 -3.71 1.89 32.70
CA ALA A 17 -4.61 0.77 32.94
C ALA A 17 -5.03 0.08 31.63
N ALA A 18 -5.40 0.85 30.60
CA ALA A 18 -5.82 0.28 29.32
C ALA A 18 -4.68 -0.41 28.56
N THR A 19 -3.43 0.06 28.71
CA THR A 19 -2.28 -0.48 27.99
C THR A 19 -1.48 -1.52 28.78
N GLY A 20 -1.71 -1.64 30.09
CA GLY A 20 -0.82 -2.34 31.01
C GLY A 20 0.56 -1.67 31.14
N GLY A 21 0.69 -0.41 30.72
CA GLY A 21 1.95 0.31 30.67
C GLY A 21 2.38 0.90 32.02
N THR A 22 3.68 1.16 32.16
CA THR A 22 4.27 1.84 33.32
C THR A 22 4.87 3.18 32.91
N TRP A 23 4.54 4.24 33.64
CA TRP A 23 5.11 5.57 33.38
C TRP A 23 6.58 5.60 33.82
N LEU A 24 7.49 5.77 32.86
CA LEU A 24 8.91 6.05 33.14
C LEU A 24 9.11 7.48 33.61
N VAL A 25 8.33 8.38 33.02
CA VAL A 25 8.22 9.78 33.42
C VAL A 25 6.73 10.09 33.50
N ALA A 26 6.23 10.31 34.71
CA ALA A 26 4.81 10.59 34.93
C ALA A 26 4.43 11.96 34.35
N PRO A 27 3.21 12.10 33.80
CA PRO A 27 2.75 13.38 33.29
C PRO A 27 2.51 14.41 34.42
N PRO A 28 2.67 15.71 34.14
CA PRO A 28 2.43 16.76 35.12
C PRO A 28 0.94 16.90 35.48
N PRO A 29 0.59 17.54 36.61
CA PRO A 29 -0.79 17.86 36.94
C PRO A 29 -1.48 18.66 35.81
N GLY A 30 -2.71 18.27 35.46
CA GLY A 30 -3.46 18.90 34.37
C GLY A 30 -3.09 18.42 32.97
N TRP A 31 -2.27 17.37 32.84
CA TRP A 31 -1.97 16.74 31.56
C TRP A 31 -3.22 16.21 30.86
N ALA A 32 -3.47 16.71 29.66
CA ALA A 32 -4.68 16.45 28.90
C ALA A 32 -4.35 16.28 27.41
N PRO A 33 -3.93 15.08 26.97
CA PRO A 33 -3.70 14.83 25.55
C PRO A 33 -5.03 14.95 24.79
N THR A 34 -5.05 15.77 23.74
CA THR A 34 -6.25 16.04 22.93
C THR A 34 -6.28 15.22 21.64
N GLY A 35 -5.24 14.43 21.38
CA GLY A 35 -5.14 13.55 20.22
C GLY A 35 -4.17 12.39 20.40
N LEU A 36 -4.19 11.47 19.44
CA LEU A 36 -3.33 10.30 19.34
C LEU A 36 -2.85 10.19 17.89
N THR A 37 -1.55 10.02 17.67
CA THR A 37 -1.04 9.83 16.32
C THR A 37 0.15 8.88 16.26
N TYR A 38 0.25 8.21 15.11
CA TYR A 38 1.38 7.36 14.73
C TYR A 38 1.99 7.81 13.39
N GLN A 39 1.59 9.00 12.90
CA GLN A 39 2.04 9.55 11.63
C GLN A 39 2.26 11.06 11.76
N ARG A 40 3.44 11.53 11.34
CA ARG A 40 3.81 12.95 11.41
C ARG A 40 2.85 13.86 10.63
N LYS A 41 2.31 13.37 9.50
CA LYS A 41 1.44 14.18 8.63
C LYS A 41 0.09 14.58 9.23
N TRP A 42 -0.34 13.94 10.33
CA TRP A 42 -1.57 14.30 11.04
C TRP A 42 -1.33 14.72 12.48
N PHE A 43 -0.06 14.82 12.87
CA PHE A 43 0.29 15.31 14.18
C PHE A 43 -0.21 16.73 14.37
N ARG A 44 -0.78 16.98 15.54
CA ARG A 44 -1.09 18.31 16.05
C ARG A 44 -0.45 18.46 17.43
N ASP A 45 -0.11 19.69 17.79
CA ASP A 45 0.45 19.99 19.11
C ASP A 45 -0.52 19.50 20.20
N GLY A 46 0.04 18.83 21.22
CA GLY A 46 -0.74 18.17 22.27
C GLY A 46 -1.18 16.74 21.97
N ASP A 47 -0.83 16.17 20.82
CA ASP A 47 -1.07 14.75 20.54
C ASP A 47 -0.12 13.85 21.35
N LEU A 48 -0.63 12.71 21.81
CA LEU A 48 0.20 11.60 22.28
C LEU A 48 0.72 10.81 21.07
N VAL A 49 2.01 10.53 21.06
CA VAL A 49 2.69 9.83 19.97
C VAL A 49 2.83 8.34 20.26
N LEU A 50 2.33 7.50 19.36
CA LEU A 50 2.45 6.04 19.42
C LEU A 50 3.11 5.55 18.12
N PRO A 51 4.42 5.30 18.09
CA PRO A 51 5.09 4.84 16.87
C PRO A 51 4.57 3.47 16.35
N LEU A 52 4.77 3.18 15.07
CA LEU A 52 4.36 1.90 14.45
C LEU A 52 5.32 0.73 14.74
N GLY A 53 6.53 1.03 15.24
CA GLY A 53 7.58 0.08 15.60
C GLY A 53 8.38 0.57 16.81
N ASP A 54 9.40 -0.19 17.22
CA ASP A 54 10.37 0.25 18.24
C ASP A 54 11.41 1.18 17.57
N PRO A 55 11.35 2.50 17.83
CA PRO A 55 12.24 3.45 17.16
C PRO A 55 13.71 3.28 17.57
N LEU A 56 14.00 2.58 18.67
CA LEU A 56 15.34 2.35 19.20
C LEU A 56 15.94 1.04 18.68
N ALA A 57 15.10 0.06 18.31
CA ALA A 57 15.54 -1.20 17.74
C ALA A 57 15.90 -1.13 16.24
N SER A 58 15.50 -0.07 15.52
CA SER A 58 15.76 0.09 14.07
C SER A 58 16.11 1.53 13.68
N PRO A 59 17.41 1.90 13.70
CA PRO A 59 17.90 3.20 13.25
C PRO A 59 17.66 3.38 11.73
N GLY A 60 16.50 3.93 11.38
CA GLY A 60 16.01 4.05 10.00
C GLY A 60 14.49 4.02 9.87
N ASP A 61 13.78 3.59 10.93
CA ASP A 61 12.32 3.50 11.00
C ASP A 61 11.65 4.89 10.80
N PRO A 62 10.58 5.00 9.99
CA PRO A 62 9.68 6.18 9.93
C PRO A 62 9.26 6.73 11.31
N ALA A 63 9.26 5.89 12.35
CA ALA A 63 9.06 6.24 13.76
C ALA A 63 10.05 7.28 14.31
N LEU A 64 11.27 7.40 13.78
CA LEU A 64 12.27 8.38 14.25
C LEU A 64 11.80 9.84 14.04
N HIS A 65 11.05 10.12 12.98
CA HIS A 65 10.46 11.44 12.78
C HIS A 65 9.40 11.79 13.84
N LEU A 66 8.75 10.79 14.44
CA LEU A 66 7.81 11.00 15.54
C LEU A 66 8.54 11.27 16.85
N LEU A 67 9.69 10.62 17.09
CA LEU A 67 10.56 10.98 18.21
C LEU A 67 11.11 12.40 18.08
N ALA A 68 11.32 12.91 16.86
CA ALA A 68 11.68 14.32 16.67
C ALA A 68 10.59 15.29 17.16
N LEU A 69 9.30 14.92 17.04
CA LEU A 69 8.18 15.72 17.58
C LEU A 69 8.13 15.67 19.11
N ALA A 70 8.45 14.52 19.70
CA ALA A 70 8.59 14.38 21.14
C ALA A 70 9.78 15.23 21.65
N ARG A 71 10.91 15.20 20.94
CA ARG A 71 12.12 16.00 21.25
C ARG A 71 11.88 17.50 21.14
N SER A 72 11.00 17.95 20.24
CA SER A 72 10.65 19.36 20.13
C SER A 72 9.70 19.84 21.24
N GLY A 73 9.19 18.94 22.10
CA GLY A 73 8.24 19.26 23.16
C GLY A 73 6.81 19.55 22.65
N ALA A 74 6.54 19.34 21.36
CA ALA A 74 5.22 19.63 20.78
C ALA A 74 4.19 18.54 21.13
N ALA A 75 4.64 17.30 21.29
CA ALA A 75 3.78 16.18 21.67
C ALA A 75 3.47 16.22 23.18
N ALA A 76 2.27 15.77 23.57
CA ALA A 76 1.91 15.67 24.98
C ALA A 76 2.67 14.54 25.71
N GLY A 77 3.19 13.57 24.97
CA GLY A 77 3.95 12.45 25.51
C GLY A 77 4.22 11.40 24.45
N VAL A 78 4.91 10.32 24.82
CA VAL A 78 5.19 9.20 23.92
C VAL A 78 4.92 7.85 24.59
N VAL A 79 4.37 6.91 23.82
CA VAL A 79 4.23 5.50 24.22
C VAL A 79 5.28 4.67 23.49
N VAL A 80 6.13 3.99 24.25
CA VAL A 80 7.36 3.33 23.75
C VAL A 80 7.58 1.99 24.46
N THR A 81 8.44 1.15 23.88
CA THR A 81 8.87 -0.11 24.48
C THR A 81 10.01 0.05 25.48
N GLN A 82 10.80 1.12 25.32
CA GLN A 82 11.96 1.44 26.15
C GLN A 82 12.10 2.95 26.34
N ALA A 83 12.87 3.36 27.34
CA ALA A 83 13.15 4.78 27.61
C ALA A 83 13.80 5.46 26.41
N VAL A 84 13.32 6.65 26.04
CA VAL A 84 13.88 7.45 24.95
C VAL A 84 14.78 8.54 25.53
N GLU A 85 16.05 8.53 25.12
CA GLU A 85 17.01 9.56 25.49
C GLU A 85 16.88 10.85 24.66
N GLY A 86 17.28 11.96 25.27
CA GLY A 86 17.32 13.29 24.63
C GLY A 86 15.96 13.97 24.49
N LEU A 87 14.96 13.54 25.27
CA LEU A 87 13.68 14.24 25.42
C LEU A 87 13.80 15.38 26.46
N PRO A 88 12.94 16.41 26.40
CA PRO A 88 12.89 17.46 27.42
C PRO A 88 12.75 16.88 28.84
N GLU A 89 13.30 17.58 29.83
CA GLU A 89 13.16 17.17 31.23
C GLU A 89 11.68 17.12 31.64
N GLY A 90 11.27 16.03 32.31
CA GLY A 90 9.87 15.82 32.70
C GLY A 90 8.93 15.45 31.54
N PHE A 91 9.43 15.19 30.33
CA PHE A 91 8.59 14.80 29.20
C PHE A 91 7.92 13.44 29.42
N PRO A 92 6.58 13.32 29.33
CA PRO A 92 5.88 12.08 29.70
C PRO A 92 6.21 10.89 28.79
N GLN A 93 6.54 9.76 29.40
CA GLN A 93 6.91 8.52 28.70
C GLN A 93 6.20 7.32 29.32
N LEU A 94 5.31 6.71 28.55
CA LEU A 94 4.63 5.47 28.94
C LEU A 94 5.33 4.27 28.30
N GLN A 95 5.93 3.41 29.13
CA GLN A 95 6.52 2.16 28.67
C GLN A 95 5.46 1.06 28.58
N VAL A 96 5.43 0.36 27.45
CA VAL A 96 4.56 -0.79 27.20
C VAL A 96 5.37 -1.95 26.62
N GLU A 97 4.88 -3.19 26.74
CA GLU A 97 5.55 -4.33 26.10
C GLU A 97 5.52 -4.25 24.56
N SER A 98 4.40 -3.79 24.01
CA SER A 98 4.20 -3.65 22.56
C SER A 98 3.29 -2.49 22.23
N VAL A 99 3.80 -1.49 21.51
CA VAL A 99 3.01 -0.33 21.05
C VAL A 99 1.89 -0.76 20.09
N TYR A 100 2.12 -1.82 19.31
CA TYR A 100 1.11 -2.40 18.43
C TYR A 100 -0.09 -2.96 19.22
N ARG A 101 0.16 -3.73 20.29
CA ARG A 101 -0.90 -4.25 21.17
C ARG A 101 -1.55 -3.13 21.98
N ALA A 102 -0.75 -2.24 22.57
CA ALA A 102 -1.25 -1.11 23.36
C ALA A 102 -2.28 -0.28 22.59
N ARG A 103 -2.08 -0.04 21.28
CA ARG A 103 -3.05 0.68 20.44
C ARG A 103 -4.40 -0.05 20.34
N GLN A 104 -4.38 -1.37 20.22
CA GLN A 104 -5.60 -2.18 20.15
C GLN A 104 -6.33 -2.19 21.50
N GLU A 105 -5.59 -2.30 22.59
CA GLU A 105 -6.20 -2.27 23.94
C GLU A 105 -6.81 -0.89 24.26
N LEU A 106 -6.17 0.20 23.82
CA LEU A 106 -6.79 1.54 23.89
C LEU A 106 -8.09 1.62 23.10
N ALA A 107 -8.15 0.99 21.92
CA ALA A 107 -9.36 0.94 21.13
C ALA A 107 -10.47 0.13 21.82
N ARG A 108 -10.14 -1.03 22.42
CA ARG A 108 -11.07 -1.87 23.19
C ARG A 108 -11.59 -1.16 24.43
N ALA A 109 -10.69 -0.52 25.19
CA ALA A 109 -11.05 0.26 26.36
C ALA A 109 -11.98 1.43 25.99
N ARG A 110 -11.67 2.16 24.90
CA ARG A 110 -12.56 3.20 24.40
C ARG A 110 -13.90 2.63 23.95
N ARG A 111 -13.92 1.49 23.26
CA ARG A 111 -15.18 0.87 22.82
C ARG A 111 -16.10 0.54 24.00
N ALA A 112 -15.53 0.01 25.08
CA ALA A 112 -16.30 -0.37 26.27
C ALA A 112 -17.00 0.83 26.94
N GLU A 113 -16.41 2.02 26.87
CA GLU A 113 -16.92 3.25 27.48
C GLU A 113 -17.72 4.14 26.51
N PHE A 114 -17.57 3.93 25.20
CA PHE A 114 -18.15 4.81 24.18
C PHE A 114 -19.67 4.61 24.05
N ALA A 115 -20.44 5.66 24.38
CA ALA A 115 -21.90 5.65 24.34
C ALA A 115 -22.48 5.87 22.93
N GLY A 116 -21.69 6.43 22.01
CA GLY A 116 -22.08 6.61 20.61
C GLY A 116 -22.16 5.30 19.84
N LYS A 117 -22.52 5.40 18.55
CA LYS A 117 -22.68 4.25 17.67
C LYS A 117 -21.41 3.92 16.91
N VAL A 118 -21.00 2.66 16.92
CA VAL A 118 -19.83 2.18 16.16
C VAL A 118 -20.30 1.50 14.89
N PHE A 119 -19.79 1.99 13.76
CA PHE A 119 -20.08 1.44 12.44
C PHE A 119 -18.84 0.74 11.89
N GLY A 120 -19.00 -0.47 11.38
CA GLY A 120 -17.99 -1.15 10.56
C GLY A 120 -18.36 -1.08 9.09
N VAL A 121 -17.46 -0.62 8.22
CA VAL A 121 -17.69 -0.49 6.78
C VAL A 121 -16.65 -1.29 5.99
N THR A 122 -17.08 -2.25 5.17
CA THR A 122 -16.19 -2.97 4.25
C THR A 122 -16.80 -3.13 2.86
N GLY A 123 -15.98 -3.58 1.91
CA GLY A 123 -16.32 -3.70 0.49
C GLY A 123 -15.09 -3.62 -0.42
N THR A 124 -15.25 -3.93 -1.70
CA THR A 124 -14.27 -3.65 -2.76
C THR A 124 -14.35 -2.17 -3.13
N VAL A 125 -15.54 -1.69 -3.50
CA VAL A 125 -15.83 -0.28 -3.87
C VAL A 125 -16.84 0.32 -2.89
N GLY A 126 -16.84 1.66 -2.72
CA GLY A 126 -17.85 2.38 -1.92
C GLY A 126 -17.51 2.59 -0.44
N LYS A 127 -16.56 1.83 0.12
CA LYS A 127 -16.16 1.89 1.55
C LYS A 127 -16.01 3.31 2.11
N THR A 128 -15.11 4.10 1.55
CA THR A 128 -14.80 5.43 2.07
C THR A 128 -15.96 6.39 1.85
N THR A 129 -16.63 6.33 0.71
CA THR A 129 -17.83 7.15 0.46
C THR A 129 -18.91 6.86 1.50
N THR A 130 -19.21 5.58 1.74
CA THR A 130 -20.15 5.15 2.78
C THR A 130 -19.71 5.61 4.18
N ARG A 131 -18.42 5.48 4.51
CA ARG A 131 -17.86 5.98 5.78
C ARG A 131 -18.10 7.48 5.95
N GLU A 132 -17.77 8.28 4.94
CA GLU A 132 -17.92 9.74 4.99
C GLU A 132 -19.39 10.17 5.00
N MET A 133 -20.27 9.49 4.27
CA MET A 133 -21.72 9.74 4.32
C MET A 133 -22.30 9.42 5.71
N ILE A 134 -21.95 8.28 6.33
CA ILE A 134 -22.36 7.96 7.71
C ILE A 134 -21.84 9.03 8.67
N LYS A 135 -20.55 9.39 8.55
CA LYS A 135 -19.93 10.41 9.39
C LYS A 135 -20.62 11.77 9.23
N HIS A 136 -21.01 12.15 8.01
CA HIS A 136 -21.72 13.39 7.71
C HIS A 136 -23.09 13.44 8.39
N VAL A 137 -23.91 12.39 8.24
CA VAL A 137 -25.22 12.30 8.89
C VAL A 137 -25.08 12.28 10.41
N MET A 138 -24.19 11.44 10.96
CA MET A 138 -23.98 11.34 12.40
C MET A 138 -23.34 12.60 13.01
N GLY A 139 -22.52 13.31 12.22
CA GLY A 139 -21.89 14.58 12.57
C GLY A 139 -22.90 15.67 12.93
N LYS A 140 -24.10 15.65 12.32
CA LYS A 140 -25.20 16.56 12.64
C LYS A 140 -25.78 16.34 14.05
N ARG A 141 -25.55 15.16 14.64
CA ARG A 141 -26.00 14.81 16.00
C ARG A 141 -24.91 14.98 17.07
N GLY A 142 -23.66 15.20 16.67
CA GLY A 142 -22.51 15.33 17.57
C GLY A 142 -21.20 14.88 16.91
N PRO A 143 -20.06 14.97 17.62
CA PRO A 143 -18.75 14.60 17.06
C PRO A 143 -18.72 13.16 16.55
N ALA A 144 -18.22 12.96 15.32
CA ALA A 144 -18.17 11.65 14.67
C ALA A 144 -16.76 11.36 14.17
N THR A 145 -16.12 10.32 14.70
CA THR A 145 -14.73 9.97 14.36
C THR A 145 -14.65 8.90 13.28
N SER A 146 -13.55 8.86 12.52
CA SER A 146 -13.29 7.83 11.50
C SER A 146 -11.79 7.65 11.28
N ASN A 147 -11.40 6.59 10.58
CA ASN A 147 -10.03 6.37 10.13
C ASN A 147 -9.57 7.53 9.22
N ASN A 148 -8.30 7.93 9.35
CA ASN A 148 -7.72 8.92 8.45
C ASN A 148 -7.43 8.29 7.08
N ALA A 149 -7.89 8.93 5.99
CA ALA A 149 -7.64 8.52 4.61
C ALA A 149 -7.94 7.03 4.36
N ASN A 150 -6.99 6.26 3.82
CA ASN A 150 -7.09 4.81 3.57
C ASN A 150 -6.40 3.95 4.64
N TYR A 151 -6.24 4.45 5.86
CA TYR A 151 -5.64 3.68 6.96
C TYR A 151 -6.72 2.80 7.59
N ASN A 152 -7.12 1.80 6.81
CA ASN A 152 -8.24 0.89 7.04
C ASN A 152 -7.77 -0.52 7.45
N CYS A 153 -6.49 -0.65 7.85
CA CYS A 153 -5.94 -1.77 8.61
C CYS A 153 -6.14 -1.56 10.12
N ILE A 154 -5.80 -2.57 10.94
CA ILE A 154 -6.07 -2.57 12.38
C ILE A 154 -5.45 -1.39 13.12
N GLU A 155 -4.27 -0.92 12.71
CA GLU A 155 -3.59 0.21 13.34
C GLU A 155 -4.38 1.51 13.17
N GLY A 156 -4.93 1.71 11.96
CA GLY A 156 -5.76 2.87 11.66
C GLY A 156 -7.13 2.80 12.33
N CYS A 157 -7.76 1.61 12.35
CA CYS A 157 -9.04 1.39 13.04
C CYS A 157 -8.91 1.60 14.55
N ALA A 158 -7.85 1.03 15.14
CA ALA A 158 -7.58 1.16 16.56
C ALA A 158 -7.31 2.61 16.95
N ASN A 159 -6.50 3.33 16.15
CA ASN A 159 -6.24 4.74 16.37
C ASN A 159 -7.51 5.61 16.25
N ALA A 160 -8.36 5.34 15.27
CA ALA A 160 -9.63 6.07 15.10
C ALA A 160 -10.55 5.86 16.29
N LEU A 161 -10.72 4.61 16.73
CA LEU A 161 -11.59 4.28 17.84
C LEU A 161 -11.04 4.82 19.16
N ALA A 162 -9.74 4.69 19.43
CA ALA A 162 -9.09 5.24 20.63
C ALA A 162 -9.16 6.78 20.73
N ARG A 163 -9.37 7.46 19.60
CA ARG A 163 -9.58 8.92 19.50
C ARG A 163 -11.04 9.35 19.59
N ALA A 164 -11.99 8.42 19.57
CA ALA A 164 -13.41 8.76 19.60
C ALA A 164 -13.74 9.53 20.89
N PRO A 165 -14.28 10.77 20.81
CA PRO A 165 -14.67 11.52 22.00
C PRO A 165 -15.67 10.74 22.85
N ARG A 166 -15.59 10.81 24.18
CA ARG A 166 -16.47 10.04 25.08
C ARG A 166 -17.96 10.31 24.80
N GLY A 167 -18.31 11.58 24.55
CA GLY A 167 -19.65 12.02 24.16
C GLY A 167 -19.89 12.12 22.64
N GLY A 168 -19.07 11.49 21.81
CA GLY A 168 -19.25 11.49 20.36
C GLY A 168 -20.51 10.73 19.93
N SER A 169 -21.13 11.15 18.83
CA SER A 169 -22.32 10.50 18.26
C SER A 169 -21.97 9.17 17.58
N ALA A 170 -20.79 9.08 16.95
CA ALA A 170 -20.38 7.90 16.20
C ALA A 170 -18.86 7.70 16.09
N ALA A 171 -18.46 6.44 15.89
CA ALA A 171 -17.16 6.06 15.35
C ALA A 171 -17.38 5.20 14.10
N VAL A 172 -16.96 5.68 12.94
CA VAL A 172 -17.18 5.04 11.63
C VAL A 172 -15.88 4.46 11.12
N LEU A 173 -15.76 3.14 11.20
CA LEU A 173 -14.52 2.42 10.95
C LEU A 173 -14.54 1.74 9.58
N GLU A 174 -13.71 2.23 8.67
CA GLU A 174 -13.48 1.54 7.40
C GLU A 174 -12.47 0.41 7.59
N MET A 175 -12.88 -0.81 7.23
CA MET A 175 -12.13 -2.05 7.42
C MET A 175 -11.87 -2.70 6.06
N ALA A 176 -10.60 -2.74 5.64
CA ALA A 176 -10.20 -3.35 4.37
C ALA A 176 -9.33 -4.58 4.58
N ILE A 177 -9.07 -5.30 3.49
CA ILE A 177 -8.21 -6.48 3.52
C ILE A 177 -6.76 -6.00 3.68
N CYS A 178 -6.07 -6.51 4.70
CA CYS A 178 -4.72 -6.09 5.06
C CYS A 178 -3.83 -7.27 5.44
N PHE A 179 -3.18 -7.88 4.44
CA PHE A 179 -2.38 -9.11 4.63
C PHE A 179 -1.14 -8.96 5.52
N ARG A 180 -0.75 -7.73 5.87
CA ARG A 180 0.44 -7.51 6.70
C ARG A 180 0.24 -7.96 8.13
N ASN A 181 -0.92 -7.69 8.76
CA ASN A 181 -1.10 -7.87 10.22
C ASN A 181 -2.54 -8.13 10.70
N SER A 182 -3.59 -8.11 9.85
CA SER A 182 -4.98 -8.21 10.34
C SER A 182 -6.02 -8.54 9.27
N SER A 183 -7.01 -9.36 9.62
CA SER A 183 -8.21 -9.58 8.80
C SER A 183 -9.31 -8.56 9.08
N VAL A 184 -10.29 -8.44 8.18
CA VAL A 184 -11.53 -7.67 8.42
C VAL A 184 -12.23 -8.17 9.70
N GLN A 185 -12.21 -9.48 9.93
CA GLN A 185 -12.73 -10.11 11.14
C GLN A 185 -12.03 -9.61 12.41
N ALA A 186 -10.70 -9.60 12.44
CA ALA A 186 -9.94 -9.15 13.62
C ALA A 186 -10.23 -7.68 13.96
N MET A 187 -10.33 -6.82 12.94
CA MET A 187 -10.70 -5.41 13.14
C MET A 187 -12.13 -5.25 13.67
N SER A 188 -13.07 -6.04 13.15
CA SER A 188 -14.45 -6.01 13.62
C SER A 188 -14.56 -6.48 15.06
N GLN A 189 -13.89 -7.57 15.43
CA GLN A 189 -13.86 -8.09 16.81
C GLN A 189 -13.22 -7.11 17.81
N MET A 190 -12.24 -6.31 17.37
CA MET A 190 -11.69 -5.22 18.18
C MET A 190 -12.70 -4.08 18.35
N ALA A 191 -13.36 -3.69 17.26
CA ALA A 191 -14.28 -2.55 17.24
C ALA A 191 -15.63 -2.83 17.89
N SER A 192 -16.08 -4.08 17.89
CA SER A 192 -17.42 -4.51 18.28
C SER A 192 -18.55 -3.59 17.76
N PRO A 193 -18.73 -3.48 16.43
CA PRO A 193 -19.68 -2.52 15.84
C PRO A 193 -21.13 -2.80 16.25
N ASP A 194 -21.92 -1.73 16.36
CA ASP A 194 -23.38 -1.79 16.49
C ASP A 194 -24.05 -2.07 15.15
N VAL A 195 -23.48 -1.53 14.07
CA VAL A 195 -23.93 -1.73 12.69
C VAL A 195 -22.71 -2.03 11.80
N ALA A 196 -22.79 -3.09 11.00
CA ALA A 196 -21.74 -3.45 10.04
C ALA A 196 -22.34 -3.50 8.64
N ILE A 197 -21.69 -2.81 7.68
CA ILE A 197 -22.15 -2.72 6.29
C ILE A 197 -21.12 -3.29 5.31
N VAL A 198 -21.60 -4.14 4.41
CA VAL A 198 -20.85 -4.62 3.24
C VAL A 198 -21.38 -3.91 1.99
N THR A 199 -20.54 -3.07 1.38
CA THR A 199 -20.97 -2.17 0.29
C THR A 199 -21.11 -2.87 -1.06
N MET A 200 -20.00 -3.31 -1.64
CA MET A 200 -19.93 -4.03 -2.92
C MET A 200 -18.83 -5.08 -2.81
N VAL A 201 -19.04 -6.26 -3.38
CA VAL A 201 -17.98 -7.23 -3.61
C VAL A 201 -17.78 -7.35 -5.12
N ASP A 202 -16.55 -7.14 -5.55
CA ASP A 202 -16.15 -7.28 -6.95
C ASP A 202 -14.65 -7.64 -7.01
N ARG A 203 -14.19 -7.97 -8.22
CA ARG A 203 -12.81 -8.33 -8.59
C ARG A 203 -11.82 -7.23 -8.17
N ALA A 204 -11.10 -7.50 -7.10
CA ALA A 204 -9.95 -6.73 -6.62
C ALA A 204 -9.15 -7.58 -5.64
N HIS A 205 -7.85 -7.33 -5.49
CA HIS A 205 -6.97 -8.16 -4.66
C HIS A 205 -6.86 -9.61 -5.15
N LEU A 206 -7.00 -9.83 -6.47
CA LEU A 206 -6.85 -11.15 -7.10
C LEU A 206 -5.39 -11.66 -7.08
N ASP A 207 -4.43 -10.80 -6.72
CA ASP A 207 -3.08 -11.24 -6.37
C ASP A 207 -3.03 -12.16 -5.14
N TYR A 208 -4.10 -12.14 -4.31
CA TYR A 208 -4.15 -12.83 -3.02
C TYR A 208 -5.34 -13.78 -2.87
N PHE A 209 -6.38 -13.60 -3.67
CA PHE A 209 -7.58 -14.42 -3.64
C PHE A 209 -7.84 -15.03 -5.00
N GLU A 210 -8.27 -16.28 -5.00
CA GLU A 210 -8.58 -17.03 -6.21
C GLU A 210 -9.76 -16.40 -6.98
N ASP A 211 -10.78 -15.93 -6.27
CA ASP A 211 -12.00 -15.41 -6.88
C ASP A 211 -12.79 -14.42 -5.99
N THR A 212 -13.92 -13.94 -6.51
CA THR A 212 -14.84 -13.05 -5.79
C THR A 212 -15.54 -13.73 -4.62
N ALA A 213 -15.66 -15.06 -4.61
CA ALA A 213 -16.22 -15.82 -3.51
C ALA A 213 -15.33 -15.77 -2.27
N ALA A 214 -14.02 -15.96 -2.43
CA ALA A 214 -13.03 -15.84 -1.36
C ALA A 214 -12.97 -14.40 -0.81
N ILE A 215 -13.06 -13.40 -1.70
CA ILE A 215 -13.12 -11.97 -1.30
C ILE A 215 -14.39 -11.70 -0.47
N ALA A 216 -15.54 -12.22 -0.90
CA ALA A 216 -16.81 -12.09 -0.19
C ALA A 216 -16.74 -12.70 1.21
N GLU A 217 -16.19 -13.91 1.33
CA GLU A 217 -16.03 -14.63 2.59
C GLU A 217 -15.17 -13.82 3.58
N HIS A 218 -14.02 -13.32 3.12
CA HIS A 218 -13.13 -12.51 3.95
C HIS A 218 -13.81 -11.21 4.42
N LYS A 219 -14.54 -10.53 3.53
CA LYS A 219 -15.27 -9.28 3.87
C LYS A 219 -16.45 -9.53 4.79
N ALA A 220 -17.17 -10.63 4.61
CA ALA A 220 -18.28 -11.01 5.47
C ALA A 220 -17.85 -11.31 6.92
N GLY A 221 -16.55 -11.57 7.15
CA GLY A 221 -15.96 -11.60 8.49
C GLY A 221 -16.16 -10.31 9.31
N ILE A 222 -16.58 -9.19 8.69
CA ILE A 222 -17.00 -8.00 9.44
C ILE A 222 -18.18 -8.28 10.37
N PHE A 223 -19.05 -9.24 10.07
CA PHE A 223 -20.23 -9.53 10.89
C PHE A 223 -19.90 -10.30 12.16
N ASP A 224 -18.78 -11.03 12.19
CA ASP A 224 -18.35 -11.83 13.34
C ASP A 224 -18.03 -10.98 14.58
N GLY A 225 -17.66 -9.72 14.36
CA GLY A 225 -17.38 -8.78 15.43
C GLY A 225 -18.59 -7.99 15.90
N LEU A 226 -19.76 -8.10 15.24
CA LEU A 226 -20.96 -7.38 15.66
C LEU A 226 -21.24 -7.61 17.15
N ARG A 227 -21.59 -6.54 17.86
CA ARG A 227 -22.10 -6.66 19.21
C ARG A 227 -23.38 -7.53 19.18
N PRO A 228 -23.66 -8.37 20.20
CA PRO A 228 -24.89 -9.15 20.26
C PRO A 228 -26.13 -8.27 20.04
N GLY A 229 -26.98 -8.66 19.09
CA GLY A 229 -28.16 -7.88 18.71
C GLY A 229 -27.90 -6.74 17.72
N GLY A 230 -26.66 -6.57 17.26
CA GLY A 230 -26.29 -5.57 16.23
C GLY A 230 -26.90 -5.86 14.86
N THR A 231 -26.77 -4.93 13.92
CA THR A 231 -27.36 -5.04 12.58
C THR A 231 -26.32 -5.25 11.49
N ALA A 232 -26.51 -6.29 10.68
CA ALA A 232 -25.79 -6.49 9.44
C ALA A 232 -26.54 -5.81 8.28
N VAL A 233 -25.86 -4.96 7.52
CA VAL A 233 -26.40 -4.26 6.35
C VAL A 233 -25.70 -4.75 5.09
N ILE A 234 -26.47 -5.30 4.14
CA ILE A 234 -25.92 -6.00 2.97
C ILE A 234 -26.51 -5.42 1.70
N ASN A 235 -25.64 -5.05 0.74
CA ASN A 235 -26.09 -4.76 -0.61
C ASN A 235 -26.60 -6.03 -1.27
N ARG A 236 -27.89 -6.10 -1.58
CA ARG A 236 -28.52 -7.27 -2.20
C ARG A 236 -28.12 -7.48 -3.65
N GLY A 237 -27.62 -6.44 -4.31
CA GLY A 237 -27.17 -6.49 -5.71
C GLY A 237 -25.81 -7.16 -5.93
N ILE A 238 -25.09 -7.55 -4.88
CA ILE A 238 -23.80 -8.23 -5.04
C ILE A 238 -24.00 -9.68 -5.49
N LYS A 239 -23.13 -10.16 -6.39
CA LYS A 239 -23.20 -11.52 -6.92
C LYS A 239 -23.12 -12.58 -5.81
N GLU A 240 -22.29 -12.36 -4.80
CA GLU A 240 -22.07 -13.27 -3.67
C GLU A 240 -23.06 -13.07 -2.50
N TYR A 241 -24.22 -12.44 -2.74
CA TYR A 241 -25.19 -12.06 -1.70
C TYR A 241 -25.54 -13.23 -0.77
N ALA A 242 -25.85 -14.41 -1.32
CA ALA A 242 -26.24 -15.58 -0.53
C ALA A 242 -25.16 -15.99 0.49
N ARG A 243 -23.88 -15.92 0.10
CA ARG A 243 -22.75 -16.25 0.97
C ARG A 243 -22.57 -15.20 2.07
N VAL A 244 -22.61 -13.92 1.70
CA VAL A 244 -22.48 -12.81 2.65
C VAL A 244 -23.63 -12.81 3.66
N ARG A 245 -24.86 -13.11 3.20
CA ARG A 245 -26.04 -13.26 4.05
C ARG A 245 -25.93 -14.44 5.01
N ALA A 246 -25.51 -15.62 4.52
CA ALA A 246 -25.36 -16.79 5.38
C ALA A 246 -24.39 -16.55 6.54
N ARG A 247 -23.27 -15.84 6.30
CA ARG A 247 -22.34 -15.47 7.37
C ARG A 247 -22.91 -14.44 8.33
N ALA A 248 -23.72 -13.48 7.85
CA ALA A 248 -24.42 -12.54 8.72
C ALA A 248 -25.44 -13.24 9.63
N GLU A 249 -26.19 -14.21 9.11
CA GLU A 249 -27.16 -15.01 9.88
C GLU A 249 -26.48 -15.93 10.90
N ALA A 250 -25.24 -16.37 10.62
CA ALA A 250 -24.42 -17.16 11.54
C ALA A 250 -23.63 -16.32 12.57
N SER A 251 -23.73 -14.99 12.51
CA SER A 251 -22.99 -14.09 13.40
C SER A 251 -23.84 -13.63 14.59
N PRO A 252 -23.30 -12.82 15.53
CA PRO A 252 -24.07 -12.23 16.63
C PRO A 252 -25.15 -11.21 16.21
N ALA A 253 -25.37 -11.02 14.91
CA ALA A 253 -26.37 -10.09 14.39
C ALA A 253 -27.77 -10.44 14.90
N GLY A 254 -28.48 -9.47 15.46
CA GLY A 254 -29.90 -9.61 15.80
C GLY A 254 -30.82 -9.31 14.61
N ARG A 255 -30.31 -8.61 13.59
CA ARG A 255 -31.05 -8.22 12.41
C ARG A 255 -30.14 -8.19 11.18
N VAL A 256 -30.65 -8.66 10.06
CA VAL A 256 -30.06 -8.48 8.73
C VAL A 256 -30.97 -7.54 7.93
N VAL A 257 -30.40 -6.48 7.38
CA VAL A 257 -31.09 -5.49 6.53
C VAL A 257 -30.42 -5.47 5.17
N THR A 258 -31.22 -5.42 4.11
CA THR A 258 -30.75 -5.42 2.74
C THR A 258 -31.07 -4.13 2.02
N TYR A 259 -30.20 -3.70 1.12
CA TYR A 259 -30.40 -2.50 0.32
C TYR A 259 -29.98 -2.68 -1.14
N GLY A 260 -30.40 -1.78 -2.03
CA GLY A 260 -29.95 -1.70 -3.42
C GLY A 260 -31.11 -1.75 -4.42
N ALA A 261 -30.80 -1.94 -5.70
CA ALA A 261 -31.82 -1.99 -6.77
C ALA A 261 -32.57 -3.33 -6.86
N HIS A 262 -32.14 -4.36 -6.12
CA HIS A 262 -32.77 -5.67 -6.18
C HIS A 262 -34.25 -5.60 -5.73
N PRO A 263 -35.20 -6.23 -6.45
CA PRO A 263 -36.64 -6.09 -6.17
C PRO A 263 -37.08 -6.48 -4.75
N GLU A 264 -36.33 -7.38 -4.13
CA GLU A 264 -36.59 -7.89 -2.79
C GLU A 264 -35.76 -7.18 -1.70
N ALA A 265 -34.98 -6.14 -2.01
CA ALA A 265 -34.25 -5.40 -0.98
C ALA A 265 -35.20 -4.69 -0.01
N ASP A 266 -34.88 -4.68 1.29
CA ASP A 266 -35.69 -3.99 2.32
C ASP A 266 -35.69 -2.46 2.10
N TYR A 267 -34.52 -1.95 1.70
CA TYR A 267 -34.31 -0.58 1.22
C TYR A 267 -34.07 -0.63 -0.28
N ARG A 268 -35.14 -0.55 -1.06
CA ARG A 268 -35.11 -0.76 -2.51
C ARG A 268 -35.01 0.54 -3.28
N LEU A 269 -34.02 0.65 -4.16
CA LEU A 269 -33.92 1.74 -5.13
C LEU A 269 -34.96 1.54 -6.25
N LEU A 270 -35.80 2.54 -6.50
CA LEU A 270 -36.85 2.50 -7.54
C LEU A 270 -36.44 3.26 -8.81
N GLY A 271 -35.52 4.22 -8.69
CA GLY A 271 -35.06 5.07 -9.78
C GLY A 271 -34.69 6.47 -9.30
N GLY A 272 -34.20 7.33 -10.18
CA GLY A 272 -33.89 8.72 -9.85
C GLY A 272 -33.30 9.47 -11.03
N ASP A 273 -33.13 10.78 -10.85
CA ASP A 273 -32.27 11.59 -11.71
C ASP A 273 -30.85 11.56 -11.12
N TYR A 274 -30.04 10.61 -11.59
CA TYR A 274 -28.70 10.36 -11.04
C TYR A 274 -27.66 11.39 -11.47
N LEU A 275 -27.94 12.24 -12.46
CA LEU A 275 -26.95 13.18 -13.00
C LEU A 275 -27.15 14.60 -12.47
N ALA A 276 -28.33 14.91 -11.92
CA ALA A 276 -28.60 16.15 -11.21
C ALA A 276 -27.68 16.33 -9.99
N GLU A 277 -27.37 17.59 -9.67
CA GLU A 277 -26.65 17.99 -8.46
C GLU A 277 -27.43 19.11 -7.73
N PRO A 278 -28.05 18.82 -6.58
CA PRO A 278 -28.13 17.51 -5.92
C PRO A 278 -29.01 16.50 -6.69
N MET A 279 -28.69 15.20 -6.61
CA MET A 279 -29.49 14.15 -7.23
C MET A 279 -30.75 13.85 -6.41
N THR A 280 -31.82 13.43 -7.08
CA THR A 280 -33.07 12.99 -6.44
C THR A 280 -33.33 11.53 -6.77
N ILE A 281 -33.50 10.71 -5.74
CA ILE A 281 -33.76 9.28 -5.88
C ILE A 281 -35.06 8.89 -5.18
N ARG A 282 -35.78 7.93 -5.75
CA ARG A 282 -36.97 7.30 -5.18
C ARG A 282 -36.59 5.93 -4.64
N ALA A 283 -37.04 5.62 -3.44
CA ALA A 283 -36.79 4.34 -2.80
C ALA A 283 -38.07 3.80 -2.14
N ALA A 284 -38.21 2.49 -2.04
CA ALA A 284 -39.19 1.84 -1.17
C ALA A 284 -38.50 1.39 0.11
N ILE A 285 -39.01 1.81 1.27
CA ILE A 285 -38.52 1.45 2.60
C ILE A 285 -39.72 1.00 3.42
N ASP A 286 -39.70 -0.22 3.95
CA ASP A 286 -40.80 -0.80 4.72
C ASP A 286 -42.17 -0.68 4.00
N GLY A 287 -42.18 -0.86 2.67
CA GLY A 287 -43.37 -0.77 1.84
C GLY A 287 -43.87 0.66 1.53
N ARG A 288 -43.15 1.70 1.95
CA ARG A 288 -43.46 3.10 1.65
C ARG A 288 -42.49 3.66 0.63
N GLU A 289 -43.01 4.36 -0.38
CA GLU A 289 -42.17 5.13 -1.30
C GLU A 289 -41.73 6.43 -0.63
N VAL A 290 -40.42 6.69 -0.67
CA VAL A 290 -39.77 7.87 -0.14
C VAL A 290 -38.86 8.50 -1.18
N THR A 291 -38.63 9.79 -1.03
CA THR A 291 -37.67 10.54 -1.85
C THR A 291 -36.46 10.88 -1.01
N LEU A 292 -35.27 10.62 -1.54
CA LEU A 292 -33.98 11.00 -0.96
C LEU A 292 -33.27 11.98 -1.90
N VAL A 293 -32.81 13.10 -1.34
CA VAL A 293 -31.96 14.07 -2.03
C VAL A 293 -30.52 13.87 -1.55
N VAL A 294 -29.57 13.82 -2.48
CA VAL A 294 -28.15 13.56 -2.17
C VAL A 294 -27.29 14.57 -2.93
N GLY A 295 -26.38 15.25 -2.23
CA GLY A 295 -25.56 16.34 -2.81
C GLY A 295 -24.49 15.93 -3.83
N VAL A 296 -24.51 14.69 -4.32
CA VAL A 296 -23.55 14.13 -5.29
C VAL A 296 -24.29 13.35 -6.35
N SER A 297 -23.68 13.18 -7.52
CA SER A 297 -24.25 12.48 -8.67
C SER A 297 -23.69 11.06 -8.86
N GLY A 298 -24.42 10.25 -9.65
CA GLY A 298 -24.09 8.89 -10.04
C GLY A 298 -24.95 7.82 -9.35
N GLU A 299 -25.43 6.85 -10.12
CA GLU A 299 -26.26 5.75 -9.59
C GLU A 299 -25.55 4.95 -8.49
N HIS A 300 -24.25 4.71 -8.64
CA HIS A 300 -23.44 4.04 -7.62
C HIS A 300 -23.36 4.86 -6.31
N MET A 301 -23.44 6.18 -6.37
CA MET A 301 -23.56 7.04 -5.19
C MET A 301 -24.96 6.93 -4.58
N ALA A 302 -26.01 6.80 -5.40
CA ALA A 302 -27.38 6.59 -4.93
C ALA A 302 -27.54 5.28 -4.16
N VAL A 303 -26.96 4.19 -4.69
CA VAL A 303 -26.94 2.89 -4.01
C VAL A 303 -26.19 2.99 -2.68
N ASN A 304 -25.03 3.65 -2.64
CA ASN A 304 -24.30 3.87 -1.39
C ASN A 304 -25.09 4.71 -0.39
N ALA A 305 -25.73 5.80 -0.84
CA ALA A 305 -26.55 6.67 0.00
C ALA A 305 -27.75 5.91 0.60
N LEU A 306 -28.41 5.05 -0.17
CA LEU A 306 -29.50 4.21 0.35
C LEU A 306 -29.01 3.21 1.41
N GLY A 307 -27.83 2.62 1.20
CA GLY A 307 -27.18 1.77 2.21
C GLY A 307 -26.79 2.54 3.48
N VAL A 308 -26.40 3.82 3.34
CA VAL A 308 -26.14 4.71 4.48
C VAL A 308 -27.41 4.97 5.26
N VAL A 309 -28.52 5.29 4.59
CA VAL A 309 -29.84 5.47 5.22
C VAL A 309 -30.22 4.21 6.02
N ALA A 310 -30.08 3.02 5.43
CA ALA A 310 -30.32 1.76 6.13
C ALA A 310 -29.44 1.59 7.38
N ALA A 311 -28.15 1.91 7.27
CA ALA A 311 -27.20 1.79 8.37
C ALA A 311 -27.47 2.77 9.52
N VAL A 312 -27.73 4.04 9.23
CA VAL A 312 -27.97 5.06 10.28
C VAL A 312 -29.33 4.87 10.95
N VAL A 313 -30.34 4.41 10.20
CA VAL A 313 -31.65 4.04 10.78
C VAL A 313 -31.51 2.82 11.69
N ALA A 314 -30.74 1.81 11.29
CA ALA A 314 -30.41 0.67 12.16
C ALA A 314 -29.64 1.08 13.43
N ALA A 315 -28.90 2.20 13.38
CA ALA A 315 -28.24 2.80 14.54
C ALA A 315 -29.18 3.68 15.40
N GLY A 316 -30.46 3.79 15.05
CA GLY A 316 -31.49 4.52 15.79
C GLY A 316 -31.63 5.99 15.39
N VAL A 317 -31.15 6.40 14.21
CA VAL A 317 -31.50 7.70 13.62
C VAL A 317 -32.91 7.61 13.03
N PRO A 318 -33.83 8.56 13.30
CA PRO A 318 -35.13 8.60 12.65
C PRO A 318 -35.00 8.64 11.11
N LEU A 319 -35.92 7.97 10.40
CA LEU A 319 -35.84 7.86 8.94
C LEU A 319 -35.83 9.23 8.25
N GLU A 320 -36.66 10.14 8.71
CA GLU A 320 -36.79 11.49 8.18
C GLU A 320 -35.48 12.29 8.32
N GLU A 321 -34.79 12.14 9.47
CA GLU A 321 -33.48 12.74 9.69
C GLU A 321 -32.40 12.10 8.79
N ALA A 322 -32.45 10.78 8.60
CA ALA A 322 -31.53 10.07 7.72
C ALA A 322 -31.69 10.50 6.26
N LEU A 323 -32.94 10.69 5.81
CA LEU A 323 -33.27 11.15 4.46
C LEU A 323 -32.82 12.60 4.23
N ALA A 324 -33.08 13.50 5.17
CA ALA A 324 -32.63 14.89 5.07
C ALA A 324 -31.09 15.03 5.23
N GLY A 325 -30.46 14.07 5.89
CA GLY A 325 -29.06 14.13 6.30
C GLY A 325 -28.04 14.17 5.17
N LEU A 326 -28.38 13.72 3.96
CA LEU A 326 -27.45 13.58 2.83
C LEU A 326 -27.61 14.65 1.75
N ALA A 327 -28.61 15.54 1.85
CA ALA A 327 -28.91 16.53 0.82
C ALA A 327 -27.76 17.52 0.57
N ASP A 328 -26.98 17.84 1.61
CA ASP A 328 -25.82 18.74 1.61
C ASP A 328 -24.48 17.98 1.65
N PHE A 329 -24.49 16.65 1.48
CA PHE A 329 -23.25 15.87 1.41
C PHE A 329 -22.50 16.20 0.12
N SER A 330 -21.21 16.52 0.23
CA SER A 330 -20.32 16.75 -0.91
C SER A 330 -19.31 15.61 -1.06
N ALA A 331 -18.94 15.33 -2.32
CA ALA A 331 -17.93 14.33 -2.62
C ALA A 331 -16.58 14.70 -1.99
N THR A 332 -15.93 13.73 -1.34
CA THR A 332 -14.53 13.92 -0.93
C THR A 332 -13.61 14.01 -2.14
N HIS A 333 -12.52 14.76 -2.01
CA HIS A 333 -11.51 14.91 -3.05
C HIS A 333 -11.09 13.56 -3.67
N GLY A 334 -11.12 13.50 -5.01
CA GLY A 334 -10.76 12.30 -5.78
C GLY A 334 -11.82 11.19 -5.79
N ARG A 335 -13.08 11.47 -5.41
CA ARG A 335 -14.18 10.49 -5.37
C ARG A 335 -15.45 11.00 -6.04
N MET A 336 -15.43 11.09 -7.36
CA MET A 336 -16.54 11.58 -8.20
C MET A 336 -16.93 13.04 -7.94
N ALA A 337 -15.99 13.86 -7.48
CA ALA A 337 -16.24 15.29 -7.35
C ALA A 337 -16.37 15.91 -8.74
N ARG A 338 -17.52 16.55 -9.02
CA ARG A 338 -17.76 17.30 -10.25
C ARG A 338 -17.51 18.77 -10.01
N THR A 339 -16.78 19.40 -10.92
CA THR A 339 -16.42 20.82 -10.78
C THR A 339 -16.27 21.44 -12.16
N THR A 340 -16.94 22.58 -12.38
CA THR A 340 -16.71 23.42 -13.55
C THR A 340 -15.49 24.29 -13.29
N LEU A 341 -14.50 24.21 -14.17
CA LEU A 341 -13.22 24.90 -14.07
C LEU A 341 -13.00 25.81 -15.30
N PRO A 342 -12.37 26.99 -15.14
CA PRO A 342 -11.99 27.81 -16.28
C PRO A 342 -10.87 27.15 -17.09
N LEU A 343 -10.81 27.42 -18.39
CA LEU A 343 -9.67 26.99 -19.20
C LEU A 343 -8.37 27.69 -18.76
N PRO A 344 -7.21 27.00 -18.84
CA PRO A 344 -5.93 27.61 -18.53
C PRO A 344 -5.67 28.87 -19.37
N GLY A 345 -5.30 29.97 -18.71
CA GLY A 345 -5.00 31.24 -19.38
C GLY A 345 -6.23 32.06 -19.82
N ALA A 346 -7.45 31.60 -19.52
CA ALA A 346 -8.65 32.42 -19.69
C ALA A 346 -8.64 33.56 -18.64
N GLY A 347 -8.90 34.80 -19.08
CA GLY A 347 -9.08 35.94 -18.18
C GLY A 347 -10.40 35.88 -17.41
N ASP A 348 -10.54 36.69 -16.36
CA ASP A 348 -11.69 36.70 -15.44
C ASP A 348 -13.06 36.92 -16.13
N ASP A 349 -13.06 37.50 -17.34
CA ASP A 349 -14.27 37.83 -18.11
C ASP A 349 -14.81 36.67 -18.99
N ALA A 350 -14.11 35.53 -19.06
CA ALA A 350 -14.43 34.43 -19.97
C ALA A 350 -15.31 33.33 -19.33
N LYS A 351 -16.51 33.69 -18.86
CA LYS A 351 -17.49 32.70 -18.33
C LYS A 351 -17.84 31.58 -19.31
N ASP A 352 -17.72 31.85 -20.62
CA ASP A 352 -17.99 30.89 -21.69
C ASP A 352 -16.80 29.98 -22.02
N SER A 353 -15.68 30.09 -21.30
CA SER A 353 -14.44 29.36 -21.52
C SER A 353 -14.12 28.44 -20.35
N SER A 354 -15.00 27.46 -20.11
CA SER A 354 -14.89 26.49 -19.02
C SER A 354 -15.03 25.05 -19.50
N PHE A 355 -14.61 24.10 -18.67
CA PHE A 355 -14.78 22.67 -18.85
C PHE A 355 -15.25 22.04 -17.54
N GLU A 356 -15.83 20.85 -17.60
CA GLU A 356 -16.26 20.10 -16.42
C GLU A 356 -15.25 19.00 -16.08
N LEU A 357 -14.85 18.89 -14.82
CA LEU A 357 -13.98 17.84 -14.31
C LEU A 357 -14.76 16.90 -13.40
N ILE A 358 -14.76 15.60 -13.72
CA ILE A 358 -15.18 14.49 -12.86
C ILE A 358 -13.91 13.89 -12.24
N ASN A 359 -13.59 14.30 -11.01
CA ASN A 359 -12.40 13.84 -10.31
C ASN A 359 -12.68 12.57 -9.48
N ASP A 360 -12.31 11.41 -10.03
CA ASP A 360 -12.36 10.09 -9.36
C ASP A 360 -10.97 9.42 -9.30
N SER A 361 -9.94 10.26 -9.11
CA SER A 361 -8.52 9.90 -9.24
C SER A 361 -7.92 9.12 -8.06
N PHE A 362 -8.69 8.86 -6.99
CA PHE A 362 -8.12 8.30 -5.76
C PHE A 362 -7.68 6.83 -5.90
N ASN A 363 -8.55 5.98 -6.45
CA ASN A 363 -8.25 4.55 -6.67
C ASN A 363 -9.15 3.96 -7.76
N ALA A 364 -8.80 2.78 -8.25
CA ALA A 364 -9.59 2.07 -9.26
C ALA A 364 -9.76 0.58 -8.97
N ALA A 365 -10.89 0.08 -9.47
CA ALA A 365 -11.30 -1.31 -9.61
C ALA A 365 -12.25 -1.39 -10.81
N PRO A 366 -12.43 -2.55 -11.45
CA PRO A 366 -13.26 -2.68 -12.66
C PRO A 366 -14.67 -2.09 -12.51
N ALA A 367 -15.44 -2.43 -11.47
CA ALA A 367 -16.75 -1.81 -11.23
C ALA A 367 -16.70 -0.28 -11.12
N SER A 368 -15.70 0.26 -10.41
CA SER A 368 -15.59 1.72 -10.28
C SER A 368 -15.25 2.39 -11.61
N MET A 369 -14.44 1.77 -12.47
CA MET A 369 -14.09 2.31 -13.79
C MET A 369 -15.35 2.45 -14.65
N ARG A 370 -16.16 1.38 -14.69
CA ARG A 370 -17.48 1.38 -15.36
C ARG A 370 -18.39 2.46 -14.80
N ALA A 371 -18.48 2.60 -13.48
CA ALA A 371 -19.34 3.59 -12.84
C ALA A 371 -18.94 5.04 -13.17
N CYS A 372 -17.64 5.33 -13.23
CA CYS A 372 -17.13 6.65 -13.62
C CYS A 372 -17.41 6.96 -15.09
N LEU A 373 -17.16 6.00 -15.99
CA LEU A 373 -17.46 6.12 -17.41
C LEU A 373 -18.97 6.26 -17.68
N ALA A 374 -19.83 5.57 -16.93
CA ALA A 374 -21.28 5.72 -17.03
C ALA A 374 -21.75 7.14 -16.67
N VAL A 375 -21.15 7.77 -15.64
CA VAL A 375 -21.44 9.18 -15.31
C VAL A 375 -20.95 10.11 -16.42
N LEU A 376 -19.73 9.88 -16.96
CA LEU A 376 -19.22 10.65 -18.10
C LEU A 376 -20.17 10.56 -19.31
N GLY A 377 -20.64 9.37 -19.65
CA GLY A 377 -21.55 9.14 -20.78
C GLY A 377 -22.91 9.79 -20.60
N GLY A 378 -23.40 9.90 -19.37
CA GLY A 378 -24.64 10.57 -19.04
C GLY A 378 -24.59 12.09 -19.18
N ILE A 379 -23.41 12.70 -19.05
CA ILE A 379 -23.27 14.16 -19.14
C ILE A 379 -23.21 14.58 -20.60
N THR A 380 -23.96 15.64 -20.93
CA THR A 380 -23.91 16.28 -22.25
C THR A 380 -22.81 17.35 -22.25
N PRO A 381 -21.77 17.25 -23.09
CA PRO A 381 -20.76 18.29 -23.21
C PRO A 381 -21.36 19.65 -23.61
N GLY A 382 -20.65 20.73 -23.26
CA GLY A 382 -20.99 22.06 -23.74
C GLY A 382 -20.83 22.19 -25.26
N PRO A 383 -21.27 23.31 -25.87
CA PRO A 383 -21.19 23.51 -27.31
C PRO A 383 -19.76 23.34 -27.86
N GLY A 384 -19.55 22.36 -28.75
CA GLY A 384 -18.24 22.05 -29.33
C GLY A 384 -17.25 21.34 -28.39
N GLY A 385 -17.67 21.03 -27.16
CA GLY A 385 -16.94 20.24 -26.19
C GLY A 385 -17.07 18.75 -26.43
N ARG A 386 -16.17 17.98 -25.81
CA ARG A 386 -16.05 16.54 -25.96
C ARG A 386 -16.17 15.80 -24.64
N ARG A 387 -16.42 14.50 -24.70
CA ARG A 387 -16.16 13.60 -23.56
C ARG A 387 -14.71 13.10 -23.60
N ILE A 388 -13.97 13.40 -22.55
CA ILE A 388 -12.57 13.05 -22.39
C ILE A 388 -12.43 12.09 -21.20
N ALA A 389 -11.84 10.91 -21.41
CA ALA A 389 -11.52 9.98 -20.34
C ALA A 389 -10.01 9.94 -20.12
N VAL A 390 -9.58 10.12 -18.87
CA VAL A 390 -8.20 9.97 -18.41
C VAL A 390 -8.13 8.76 -17.50
N LEU A 391 -7.61 7.64 -18.02
CA LEU A 391 -7.59 6.35 -17.32
C LEU A 391 -6.17 5.88 -16.98
N GLY A 392 -6.00 5.41 -15.74
CA GLY A 392 -4.74 4.86 -15.23
C GLY A 392 -4.88 3.40 -14.83
N ASP A 393 -3.78 2.64 -14.86
CA ASP A 393 -3.75 1.20 -14.52
C ASP A 393 -4.63 0.83 -13.30
N ILE A 394 -5.32 -0.31 -13.41
CA ILE A 394 -6.02 -0.95 -12.32
C ILE A 394 -5.04 -1.90 -11.60
N ALA A 395 -4.78 -1.63 -10.32
CA ALA A 395 -3.89 -2.44 -9.50
C ALA A 395 -4.59 -3.69 -8.93
N HIS A 396 -3.79 -4.68 -8.54
CA HIS A 396 -4.24 -5.88 -7.81
C HIS A 396 -5.21 -6.82 -8.52
N LEU A 397 -4.97 -7.06 -9.81
CA LEU A 397 -5.79 -7.92 -10.66
C LEU A 397 -5.15 -9.29 -10.96
N GLY A 398 -3.91 -9.54 -10.54
CA GLY A 398 -3.18 -10.78 -10.80
C GLY A 398 -3.19 -11.17 -12.28
N ASP A 399 -3.43 -12.44 -12.55
CA ASP A 399 -3.46 -13.01 -13.91
C ASP A 399 -4.60 -12.44 -14.78
N ARG A 400 -5.62 -11.79 -14.18
CA ARG A 400 -6.74 -11.17 -14.88
C ARG A 400 -6.44 -9.76 -15.40
N THR A 401 -5.25 -9.23 -15.10
CA THR A 401 -4.86 -7.86 -15.48
C THR A 401 -5.10 -7.57 -16.96
N ARG A 402 -4.75 -8.49 -17.86
CA ARG A 402 -4.96 -8.33 -19.31
C ARG A 402 -6.44 -8.16 -19.65
N GLU A 403 -7.25 -9.15 -19.26
CA GLU A 403 -8.68 -9.21 -19.58
C GLU A 403 -9.42 -7.97 -19.06
N GLU A 404 -9.16 -7.57 -17.81
CA GLU A 404 -9.88 -6.47 -17.19
C GLU A 404 -9.56 -5.10 -17.79
N HIS A 405 -8.31 -4.87 -18.23
CA HIS A 405 -7.97 -3.62 -18.93
C HIS A 405 -8.56 -3.58 -20.33
N GLU A 406 -8.59 -4.72 -21.04
CA GLU A 406 -9.23 -4.82 -22.37
C GLU A 406 -10.75 -4.68 -22.28
N ALA A 407 -11.37 -5.22 -21.23
CA ALA A 407 -12.80 -5.12 -20.96
C ALA A 407 -13.29 -3.69 -20.69
N LEU A 408 -12.39 -2.71 -20.47
CA LEU A 408 -12.77 -1.29 -20.39
C LEU A 408 -13.20 -0.71 -21.74
N ALA A 409 -12.91 -1.38 -22.85
CA ALA A 409 -13.24 -0.87 -24.18
C ALA A 409 -14.75 -0.68 -24.39
N GLU A 410 -15.58 -1.61 -23.93
CA GLU A 410 -17.04 -1.49 -24.00
C GLU A 410 -17.56 -0.27 -23.20
N PRO A 411 -17.24 -0.12 -21.91
CA PRO A 411 -17.61 1.07 -21.14
C PRO A 411 -17.11 2.40 -21.73
N VAL A 412 -15.93 2.43 -22.36
CA VAL A 412 -15.41 3.62 -23.04
C VAL A 412 -16.27 3.98 -24.26
N ARG A 413 -16.68 2.98 -25.05
CA ARG A 413 -17.58 3.17 -26.20
C ARG A 413 -18.97 3.61 -25.76
N GLU A 414 -19.55 2.95 -24.76
CA GLU A 414 -20.87 3.30 -24.21
C GLU A 414 -20.89 4.73 -23.66
N ALA A 415 -19.80 5.17 -23.04
CA ALA A 415 -19.65 6.52 -22.56
C ALA A 415 -19.50 7.57 -23.68
N GLY A 416 -19.37 7.16 -24.95
CA GLY A 416 -19.18 8.07 -26.08
C GLY A 416 -17.94 8.92 -25.94
N VAL A 417 -16.83 8.33 -25.45
CA VAL A 417 -15.54 9.01 -25.30
C VAL A 417 -14.96 9.34 -26.67
N GLU A 418 -14.58 10.60 -26.86
CA GLU A 418 -13.97 11.08 -28.10
C GLU A 418 -12.45 11.20 -27.99
N LEU A 419 -11.94 11.50 -26.79
CA LEU A 419 -10.51 11.56 -26.48
C LEU A 419 -10.20 10.71 -25.25
N LEU A 420 -9.35 9.71 -25.42
CA LEU A 420 -8.90 8.81 -24.36
C LEU A 420 -7.42 9.03 -24.08
N LEU A 421 -7.10 9.46 -22.87
CA LEU A 421 -5.72 9.64 -22.41
C LEU A 421 -5.40 8.58 -21.36
N LEU A 422 -4.34 7.82 -21.58
CA LEU A 422 -4.02 6.63 -20.82
C LEU A 422 -2.68 6.75 -20.14
N VAL A 423 -2.56 6.30 -18.90
CA VAL A 423 -1.28 6.19 -18.18
C VAL A 423 -1.12 4.83 -17.52
N GLY A 424 0.11 4.32 -17.48
CA GLY A 424 0.40 3.01 -16.91
C GLY A 424 0.48 1.91 -17.97
N ARG A 425 1.26 0.88 -17.67
CA ARG A 425 1.72 -0.10 -18.66
C ARG A 425 0.60 -0.98 -19.18
N HIS A 426 -0.40 -1.27 -18.36
CA HIS A 426 -1.49 -2.17 -18.72
C HIS A 426 -2.57 -1.46 -19.53
N MET A 427 -2.69 -0.14 -19.40
CA MET A 427 -3.55 0.67 -20.26
C MET A 427 -3.14 0.67 -21.74
N ALA A 428 -1.89 0.32 -22.08
CA ALA A 428 -1.50 0.10 -23.48
C ALA A 428 -2.38 -0.94 -24.18
N ARG A 429 -2.91 -1.92 -23.45
CA ARG A 429 -3.81 -2.95 -23.99
C ARG A 429 -5.15 -2.37 -24.41
N LEU A 430 -5.71 -1.48 -23.58
CA LEU A 430 -6.95 -0.76 -23.89
C LEU A 430 -6.76 0.13 -25.13
N ARG A 431 -5.61 0.82 -25.25
CA ARG A 431 -5.25 1.55 -26.46
C ARG A 431 -5.29 0.65 -27.69
N ASP A 432 -4.66 -0.51 -27.62
CA ASP A 432 -4.56 -1.42 -28.76
C ASP A 432 -5.94 -1.96 -29.17
N VAL A 433 -6.84 -2.21 -28.21
CA VAL A 433 -8.23 -2.64 -28.49
C VAL A 433 -9.07 -1.54 -29.15
N LEU A 434 -8.81 -0.27 -28.82
CA LEU A 434 -9.56 0.89 -29.33
C LEU A 434 -8.85 1.63 -30.49
N ALA A 435 -7.75 1.06 -30.98
CA ALA A 435 -6.93 1.69 -32.01
C ALA A 435 -7.72 1.89 -33.31
N GLY A 436 -7.78 3.14 -33.79
CA GLY A 436 -8.51 3.51 -35.00
C GLY A 436 -10.01 3.76 -34.80
N GLU A 437 -10.55 3.56 -33.60
CA GLU A 437 -11.96 3.84 -33.29
C GLU A 437 -12.17 5.26 -32.74
N LEU A 438 -11.22 5.76 -31.95
CA LEU A 438 -11.24 7.11 -31.37
C LEU A 438 -9.82 7.65 -31.19
N GLU A 439 -9.71 8.92 -30.78
CA GLU A 439 -8.40 9.52 -30.49
C GLU A 439 -7.87 8.98 -29.15
N VAL A 440 -6.82 8.16 -29.19
CA VAL A 440 -6.21 7.55 -28.00
C VAL A 440 -4.72 7.92 -27.88
N HIS A 441 -4.32 8.44 -26.72
CA HIS A 441 -2.92 8.71 -26.39
C HIS A 441 -2.51 7.95 -25.14
N HIS A 442 -1.31 7.40 -25.13
CA HIS A 442 -0.76 6.65 -23.99
C HIS A 442 0.55 7.28 -23.52
N PHE A 443 0.65 7.53 -22.22
CA PHE A 443 1.75 8.23 -21.58
C PHE A 443 2.46 7.34 -20.56
N ALA A 444 3.76 7.58 -20.41
CA ALA A 444 4.57 6.95 -19.39
C ALA A 444 4.28 7.54 -17.99
N LEU A 445 4.06 8.86 -17.93
CA LEU A 445 3.91 9.60 -16.68
C LEU A 445 2.61 10.41 -16.65
N ALA A 446 1.99 10.49 -15.48
CA ALA A 446 0.81 11.31 -15.24
C ALA A 446 1.09 12.80 -15.49
N GLU A 447 2.33 13.26 -15.25
CA GLU A 447 2.75 14.64 -15.51
C GLU A 447 2.80 14.98 -17.00
N GLU A 448 3.25 14.04 -17.84
CA GLU A 448 3.27 14.22 -19.30
C GLU A 448 1.85 14.28 -19.85
N LEU A 449 0.98 13.38 -19.37
CA LEU A 449 -0.44 13.37 -19.68
C LEU A 449 -1.08 14.70 -19.29
N ALA A 450 -0.84 15.19 -18.06
CA ALA A 450 -1.40 16.46 -17.59
C ALA A 450 -0.98 17.65 -18.46
N ALA A 451 0.29 17.72 -18.85
CA ALA A 451 0.79 18.76 -19.73
C ALA A 451 0.14 18.73 -21.12
N HIS A 452 0.00 17.53 -21.69
CA HIS A 452 -0.70 17.34 -22.96
C HIS A 452 -2.17 17.75 -22.86
N LEU A 453 -2.88 17.26 -21.84
CA LEU A 453 -4.29 17.53 -21.64
C LEU A 453 -4.57 19.03 -21.48
N LEU A 454 -3.79 19.75 -20.67
CA LEU A 454 -3.95 21.19 -20.49
C LEU A 454 -3.86 21.98 -21.81
N GLY A 455 -3.03 21.53 -22.76
CA GLY A 455 -2.92 22.12 -24.09
C GLY A 455 -4.01 21.68 -25.07
N ALA A 456 -4.72 20.59 -24.77
CA ALA A 456 -5.74 19.99 -25.63
C ALA A 456 -7.19 20.35 -25.22
N LEU A 457 -7.40 20.92 -24.04
CA LEU A 457 -8.71 21.30 -23.53
C LEU A 457 -9.40 22.35 -24.41
N ARG A 458 -10.72 22.21 -24.54
CA ARG A 458 -11.62 23.11 -25.27
C ARG A 458 -12.77 23.55 -24.37
N PRO A 459 -13.42 24.69 -24.67
CA PRO A 459 -14.64 25.08 -24.00
C PRO A 459 -15.70 23.98 -24.12
N GLY A 460 -16.41 23.69 -23.03
CA GLY A 460 -17.46 22.69 -22.98
C GLY A 460 -17.00 21.23 -22.83
N ASP A 461 -15.68 20.96 -22.80
CA ASP A 461 -15.17 19.59 -22.56
C ASP A 461 -15.66 19.06 -21.20
N VAL A 462 -15.88 17.75 -21.10
CA VAL A 462 -16.17 17.02 -19.87
C VAL A 462 -15.08 15.97 -19.68
N VAL A 463 -14.31 16.08 -18.61
CA VAL A 463 -13.10 15.29 -18.36
C VAL A 463 -13.31 14.38 -17.15
N ALA A 464 -13.24 13.07 -17.33
CA ALA A 464 -13.20 12.12 -16.23
C ALA A 464 -11.78 11.65 -15.94
N VAL A 465 -11.34 11.70 -14.68
CA VAL A 465 -10.00 11.25 -14.27
C VAL A 465 -10.11 10.10 -13.30
N LYS A 466 -9.54 8.93 -13.64
CA LYS A 466 -9.63 7.74 -12.80
C LYS A 466 -8.49 6.75 -12.97
N GLY A 467 -7.93 6.27 -11.86
CA GLY A 467 -6.92 5.21 -11.86
C GLY A 467 -6.55 4.77 -10.45
N SER A 468 -5.71 3.74 -10.34
CA SER A 468 -5.22 3.29 -9.03
C SER A 468 -4.17 4.23 -8.47
N ILE A 469 -3.94 4.18 -7.16
CA ILE A 469 -2.93 5.02 -6.46
C ILE A 469 -1.56 5.04 -7.19
N PRO A 470 -1.00 3.90 -7.67
CA PRO A 470 0.28 3.91 -8.37
C PRO A 470 0.29 4.73 -9.68
N ALA A 471 -0.86 4.91 -10.33
CA ALA A 471 -0.99 5.69 -11.56
C ALA A 471 -0.83 7.20 -11.33
N ARG A 472 -0.92 7.66 -10.07
CA ARG A 472 -0.73 9.06 -9.64
C ARG A 472 -1.62 10.08 -10.36
N LEU A 473 -2.84 9.68 -10.70
CA LEU A 473 -3.78 10.54 -11.43
C LEU A 473 -4.34 11.69 -10.59
N GLU A 474 -4.15 11.69 -9.27
CA GLU A 474 -4.41 12.86 -8.43
C GLU A 474 -3.62 14.09 -8.91
N ARG A 475 -2.42 13.87 -9.48
CA ARG A 475 -1.60 14.94 -10.04
C ARG A 475 -2.21 15.57 -11.29
N VAL A 476 -2.91 14.78 -12.09
CA VAL A 476 -3.63 15.28 -13.27
C VAL A 476 -4.82 16.11 -12.84
N ALA A 477 -5.65 15.58 -11.92
CA ALA A 477 -6.79 16.31 -11.39
C ALA A 477 -6.38 17.64 -10.72
N ASP A 478 -5.31 17.62 -9.91
CA ASP A 478 -4.74 18.82 -9.31
C ASP A 478 -4.21 19.83 -10.34
N ALA A 479 -3.58 19.35 -11.41
CA ALA A 479 -3.06 20.20 -12.48
C ALA A 479 -4.19 20.89 -13.25
N LEU A 480 -5.27 20.16 -13.55
CA LEU A 480 -6.48 20.70 -14.15
C LEU A 480 -7.13 21.75 -13.24
N THR A 481 -7.20 21.48 -11.94
CA THR A 481 -7.77 22.41 -10.95
C THR A 481 -6.96 23.70 -10.83
N ARG A 482 -5.62 23.60 -10.93
CA ARG A 482 -4.72 24.76 -10.84
C ARG A 482 -4.48 25.46 -12.17
N GLY A 483 -4.86 24.86 -13.30
CA GLY A 483 -4.51 25.33 -14.64
C GLY A 483 -3.00 25.33 -14.94
N VAL A 484 -2.20 24.56 -14.20
CA VAL A 484 -0.73 24.54 -14.31
C VAL A 484 -0.23 23.10 -14.36
N ALA A 485 0.56 22.80 -15.39
CA ALA A 485 1.17 21.49 -15.56
C ALA A 485 2.12 21.19 -14.39
N PRO A 486 2.08 19.97 -13.83
CA PRO A 486 2.98 19.59 -12.75
C PRO A 486 4.41 19.53 -13.32
N ALA A 487 5.37 20.05 -12.56
CA ALA A 487 6.76 19.92 -12.96
C ALA A 487 7.15 18.43 -12.96
N ILE A 488 7.51 17.88 -14.12
CA ILE A 488 8.17 16.57 -14.17
C ILE A 488 9.41 16.69 -13.27
N PRO A 489 9.56 15.87 -12.22
CA PRO A 489 10.69 15.97 -11.31
C PRO A 489 12.01 16.00 -12.09
N ALA A 490 12.92 16.93 -11.77
CA ALA A 490 14.22 17.02 -12.44
C ALA A 490 14.98 15.66 -12.40
N ARG A 491 14.71 14.87 -11.35
CA ARG A 491 15.20 13.50 -11.16
C ARG A 491 14.60 12.43 -12.10
N LEU A 492 13.54 12.74 -12.84
CA LEU A 492 12.99 11.89 -13.91
C LEU A 492 13.29 12.47 -15.30
N LYS A 493 13.58 13.79 -15.39
CA LYS A 493 13.99 14.48 -16.62
C LYS A 493 15.41 14.11 -17.11
N GLN A 494 16.35 13.84 -16.20
CA GLN A 494 17.71 13.43 -16.56
C GLN A 494 17.81 11.91 -16.66
N PRO A 495 18.26 11.33 -17.79
CA PRO A 495 18.54 9.91 -17.89
C PRO A 495 19.46 9.48 -16.75
N ILE A 496 19.13 8.38 -16.05
CA ILE A 496 20.01 7.82 -15.00
C ILE A 496 21.41 7.54 -15.54
N ARG A 497 21.52 7.29 -16.86
CA ARG A 497 22.78 7.26 -17.62
C ARG A 497 23.68 8.47 -17.38
N GLU A 498 23.14 9.68 -17.32
CA GLU A 498 23.91 10.91 -17.13
C GLU A 498 24.38 11.08 -15.68
N ARG A 499 23.54 10.73 -14.69
CA ARG A 499 23.92 10.76 -13.27
C ARG A 499 24.94 9.69 -12.92
N ALA A 500 24.79 8.49 -13.49
CA ALA A 500 25.78 7.43 -13.37
C ALA A 500 27.12 7.85 -14.01
N ARG A 501 27.08 8.47 -15.20
CA ARG A 501 28.26 9.01 -15.89
C ARG A 501 28.98 10.12 -15.10
N ALA A 502 28.25 10.97 -14.38
CA ALA A 502 28.82 12.10 -13.65
C ALA A 502 29.63 11.69 -12.40
N ASN A 503 29.40 10.50 -11.83
CA ASN A 503 30.08 10.06 -10.61
C ASN A 503 31.02 8.87 -10.86
N GLN A 504 32.33 9.15 -10.82
CA GLN A 504 33.35 8.14 -11.15
C GLN A 504 33.34 6.88 -10.26
N ARG A 505 32.72 6.94 -9.07
CA ARG A 505 32.67 5.85 -8.08
C ARG A 505 31.57 4.80 -8.33
N HIS A 506 30.58 5.09 -9.17
CA HIS A 506 29.45 4.16 -9.38
C HIS A 506 29.74 3.13 -10.48
N SER A 507 29.04 2.00 -10.41
CA SER A 507 28.91 1.01 -11.48
C SER A 507 27.49 0.46 -11.40
N ALA A 508 26.82 0.34 -12.54
CA ALA A 508 25.47 -0.17 -12.59
C ALA A 508 25.20 -0.91 -13.91
N MET A 509 24.33 -1.91 -13.85
CA MET A 509 23.83 -2.62 -15.02
C MET A 509 22.35 -2.91 -14.83
N VAL A 510 21.55 -2.75 -15.89
CA VAL A 510 20.11 -3.06 -15.91
C VAL A 510 19.84 -3.97 -17.10
N CYS A 511 19.21 -5.11 -16.85
CA CYS A 511 18.85 -6.10 -17.86
C CYS A 511 17.36 -6.36 -17.84
N GLU A 512 16.78 -6.49 -19.03
CA GLU A 512 15.46 -7.06 -19.26
C GLU A 512 15.65 -8.56 -19.53
N LEU A 513 15.10 -9.41 -18.67
CA LEU A 513 15.42 -10.83 -18.62
C LEU A 513 14.61 -11.68 -19.60
N THR A 514 13.45 -11.20 -20.05
CA THR A 514 12.57 -11.95 -20.98
C THR A 514 13.21 -12.04 -22.36
N THR A 515 13.89 -10.99 -22.80
CA THR A 515 14.59 -10.90 -24.08
C THR A 515 16.11 -10.98 -23.95
N GLY A 516 16.64 -10.86 -22.73
CA GLY A 516 18.08 -10.79 -22.46
C GLY A 516 18.71 -9.43 -22.81
N ARG A 517 17.90 -8.39 -23.07
CA ARG A 517 18.38 -7.08 -23.49
C ARG A 517 19.04 -6.33 -22.34
N VAL A 518 20.26 -5.84 -22.56
CA VAL A 518 20.94 -4.92 -21.62
C VAL A 518 20.44 -3.49 -21.87
N LEU A 519 19.68 -2.96 -20.91
CA LEU A 519 19.11 -1.60 -20.99
C LEU A 519 20.13 -0.54 -20.55
N LEU A 520 20.93 -0.87 -19.54
CA LEU A 520 22.00 -0.01 -19.04
C LEU A 520 23.28 -0.82 -18.85
N ASP A 521 24.36 -0.31 -19.44
CA ASP A 521 25.74 -0.65 -19.06
C ASP A 521 26.43 0.64 -18.64
N HIS A 522 26.68 0.78 -17.33
CA HIS A 522 27.51 1.83 -16.80
C HIS A 522 28.68 1.24 -16.02
N LYS A 523 29.84 1.18 -16.66
CA LYS A 523 31.06 0.60 -16.07
C LYS A 523 30.79 -0.82 -15.57
N ALA A 524 29.98 -1.61 -16.30
CA ALA A 524 29.53 -2.90 -15.80
C ALA A 524 30.68 -3.89 -15.63
N ALA A 525 31.73 -3.76 -16.45
CA ALA A 525 32.96 -4.56 -16.40
C ALA A 525 34.05 -4.01 -15.45
N SER A 526 33.82 -2.90 -14.76
CA SER A 526 34.83 -2.34 -13.85
C SER A 526 34.94 -3.16 -12.57
N ALA A 527 36.18 -3.43 -12.15
CA ALA A 527 36.46 -4.16 -10.91
C ALA A 527 35.85 -3.48 -9.69
N ARG A 528 35.16 -4.25 -8.85
CA ARG A 528 34.55 -3.85 -7.59
C ARG A 528 34.85 -4.92 -6.53
N ALA A 529 34.94 -4.53 -5.27
CA ALA A 529 34.88 -5.51 -4.18
C ALA A 529 33.42 -6.01 -4.06
N PRO A 530 33.17 -7.32 -3.93
CA PRO A 530 31.82 -7.87 -3.91
C PRO A 530 31.06 -7.59 -2.61
N GLY A 531 31.76 -7.35 -1.50
CA GLY A 531 31.11 -7.26 -0.19
C GLY A 531 30.27 -8.50 0.09
N HIS A 532 29.08 -8.36 0.66
CA HIS A 532 28.21 -9.51 0.92
C HIS A 532 27.65 -10.22 -0.32
N PHE A 533 27.85 -9.72 -1.55
CA PHE A 533 27.48 -10.50 -2.76
C PHE A 533 28.28 -11.81 -2.90
N VAL A 534 29.35 -11.98 -2.12
CA VAL A 534 30.03 -13.29 -1.95
C VAL A 534 29.06 -14.38 -1.50
N GLN A 535 28.05 -14.04 -0.69
CA GLN A 535 27.06 -14.99 -0.17
C GLN A 535 26.17 -15.56 -1.28
N LEU A 536 25.99 -14.85 -2.40
CA LEU A 536 25.29 -15.38 -3.56
C LEU A 536 26.07 -16.55 -4.19
N MET A 537 27.39 -16.43 -4.29
CA MET A 537 28.23 -17.52 -4.79
C MET A 537 28.33 -18.67 -3.79
N LEU A 538 28.35 -18.36 -2.49
CA LEU A 538 28.29 -19.39 -1.45
C LEU A 538 26.98 -20.19 -1.52
N ALA A 539 25.84 -19.52 -1.71
CA ALA A 539 24.56 -20.17 -1.94
C ALA A 539 24.60 -21.04 -3.21
N TYR A 540 25.18 -20.54 -4.31
CA TYR A 540 25.31 -21.29 -5.56
C TYR A 540 26.07 -22.60 -5.37
N VAL A 541 27.27 -22.57 -4.78
CA VAL A 541 28.07 -23.79 -4.56
C VAL A 541 27.45 -24.73 -3.52
N LEU A 542 26.69 -24.20 -2.56
CA LEU A 542 25.94 -25.02 -1.62
C LEU A 542 24.82 -25.78 -2.33
N PHE A 543 24.02 -25.10 -3.15
CA PHE A 543 22.90 -25.73 -3.86
C PHE A 543 23.40 -26.80 -4.83
N GLN A 544 24.52 -26.56 -5.52
CA GLN A 544 25.20 -27.59 -6.32
C GLN A 544 25.55 -28.82 -5.47
N ALA A 545 26.21 -28.63 -4.33
CA ALA A 545 26.62 -29.75 -3.48
C ALA A 545 25.44 -30.53 -2.91
N VAL A 546 24.34 -29.85 -2.59
CA VAL A 546 23.09 -30.47 -2.09
C VAL A 546 22.45 -31.32 -3.19
N GLU A 547 22.36 -30.82 -4.42
CA GLU A 547 21.84 -31.60 -5.55
C GLU A 547 22.74 -32.78 -5.93
N GLU A 548 24.06 -32.58 -5.98
CA GLU A 548 25.04 -33.64 -6.26
C GLU A 548 24.98 -34.77 -5.22
N ALA A 549 24.66 -34.44 -3.97
CA ALA A 549 24.49 -35.40 -2.88
C ALA A 549 23.09 -36.03 -2.82
N GLY A 550 22.14 -35.58 -3.64
CA GLY A 550 20.73 -35.99 -3.54
C GLY A 550 20.08 -35.60 -2.20
N ALA A 551 20.56 -34.53 -1.56
CA ALA A 551 20.08 -34.05 -0.27
C ALA A 551 19.04 -32.92 -0.43
N THR A 552 18.44 -32.48 0.69
CA THR A 552 17.56 -31.30 0.74
C THR A 552 18.11 -30.24 1.69
N LEU A 553 17.58 -29.02 1.62
CA LEU A 553 17.97 -27.94 2.56
C LEU A 553 17.46 -28.17 3.99
N ASP A 554 16.61 -29.18 4.23
CA ASP A 554 16.20 -29.59 5.56
C ASP A 554 17.30 -30.36 6.31
N ALA A 555 18.36 -30.77 5.61
CA ALA A 555 19.48 -31.46 6.22
C ALA A 555 20.10 -30.64 7.35
N GLU A 556 20.22 -31.25 8.53
CA GLU A 556 20.75 -30.63 9.74
C GLU A 556 22.27 -30.79 9.83
N VAL A 557 22.98 -29.68 9.99
CA VAL A 557 24.43 -29.67 10.19
C VAL A 557 24.80 -29.18 11.59
N GLU A 558 25.89 -29.70 12.14
CA GLU A 558 26.43 -29.22 13.41
C GLU A 558 27.13 -27.87 13.23
N ILE A 559 26.87 -26.93 14.12
CA ILE A 559 27.51 -25.61 14.13
C ILE A 559 28.95 -25.74 14.66
N PRO A 560 29.98 -25.48 13.83
CA PRO A 560 31.37 -25.67 14.26
C PRO A 560 31.77 -24.70 15.37
N ARG A 561 32.71 -25.11 16.25
CA ARG A 561 33.25 -24.24 17.30
C ARG A 561 33.83 -22.93 16.75
N GLY A 562 34.49 -22.98 15.59
CA GLY A 562 35.04 -21.80 14.90
C GLY A 562 33.98 -20.77 14.48
N ALA A 563 32.70 -21.13 14.40
CA ALA A 563 31.63 -20.17 14.12
C ALA A 563 31.44 -19.14 15.26
N ALA A 564 31.92 -19.42 16.47
CA ALA A 564 31.92 -18.44 17.55
C ALA A 564 32.99 -17.35 17.36
N GLU A 565 34.03 -17.58 16.56
CA GLU A 565 35.18 -16.68 16.45
C GLU A 565 35.02 -15.63 15.34
N VAL A 566 33.99 -15.77 14.49
CA VAL A 566 33.74 -14.82 13.41
C VAL A 566 33.01 -13.57 13.92
N SER A 567 33.32 -12.41 13.34
CA SER A 567 32.59 -11.17 13.59
C SER A 567 31.28 -11.14 12.81
N GLY A 568 30.28 -10.36 13.22
CA GLY A 568 28.98 -10.30 12.52
C GLY A 568 28.23 -11.63 12.59
N ARG A 569 27.79 -12.00 13.80
CA ARG A 569 27.12 -13.28 14.06
C ARG A 569 25.61 -13.10 14.14
N TRP A 570 24.86 -14.07 13.65
CA TRP A 570 23.44 -14.23 13.90
C TRP A 570 23.18 -14.71 15.33
N GLY A 571 23.98 -15.66 15.82
CA GLY A 571 23.90 -16.24 17.16
C GLY A 571 23.62 -17.74 17.17
N PHE A 572 24.06 -18.47 16.15
CA PHE A 572 24.02 -19.94 16.19
C PHE A 572 24.98 -20.45 17.27
N ALA A 573 24.50 -21.33 18.15
CA ALA A 573 25.29 -21.83 19.27
C ALA A 573 26.27 -22.93 18.79
N PRO A 574 27.58 -22.84 19.09
CA PRO A 574 28.52 -23.91 18.79
C PRO A 574 28.08 -25.27 19.34
N GLY A 575 28.15 -26.32 18.52
CA GLY A 575 27.73 -27.68 18.86
C GLY A 575 26.22 -27.92 18.79
N SER A 576 25.39 -26.89 18.54
CA SER A 576 23.98 -27.10 18.20
C SER A 576 23.86 -27.59 16.76
N ARG A 577 22.65 -28.01 16.37
CA ARG A 577 22.32 -28.33 14.97
C ARG A 577 21.40 -27.25 14.38
N ALA A 578 21.54 -27.01 13.08
CA ALA A 578 20.59 -26.21 12.31
C ALA A 578 20.49 -26.73 10.88
N SER A 579 19.31 -26.59 10.27
CA SER A 579 19.09 -26.92 8.87
C SER A 579 19.86 -26.00 7.94
N LEU A 580 20.30 -26.54 6.81
CA LEU A 580 20.91 -25.76 5.74
C LEU A 580 20.02 -24.59 5.31
N GLN A 581 18.70 -24.80 5.27
CA GLN A 581 17.73 -23.75 4.96
C GLN A 581 17.79 -22.59 5.97
N SER A 582 17.82 -22.88 7.27
CA SER A 582 17.92 -21.85 8.31
C SER A 582 19.20 -21.05 8.19
N LEU A 583 20.32 -21.72 7.88
CA LEU A 583 21.63 -21.09 7.71
C LEU A 583 21.69 -20.20 6.46
N VAL A 584 21.15 -20.68 5.33
CA VAL A 584 21.08 -19.90 4.09
C VAL A 584 20.16 -18.69 4.26
N SER A 585 18.97 -18.87 4.83
CA SER A 585 18.05 -17.76 5.12
C SER A 585 18.68 -16.71 6.02
N ALA A 586 19.34 -17.11 7.12
CA ALA A 586 20.04 -16.17 7.99
C ALA A 586 21.16 -15.41 7.26
N MET A 587 21.92 -16.09 6.40
CA MET A 587 22.98 -15.51 5.58
C MET A 587 22.45 -14.50 4.55
N LEU A 588 21.30 -14.76 3.92
CA LEU A 588 20.70 -13.87 2.92
C LEU A 588 19.95 -12.69 3.55
N ILE A 589 19.44 -12.83 4.79
CA ILE A 589 18.69 -11.77 5.49
C ILE A 589 19.62 -10.79 6.22
N GLY A 590 20.67 -11.29 6.88
CA GLY A 590 21.54 -10.49 7.74
C GLY A 590 23.02 -10.81 7.58
N PRO A 591 23.91 -10.04 8.23
CA PRO A 591 25.33 -10.38 8.30
C PRO A 591 25.48 -11.56 9.27
N ALA A 592 25.19 -12.78 8.79
CA ALA A 592 25.31 -14.04 9.52
C ALA A 592 26.59 -14.76 9.09
N HIS A 593 27.76 -14.23 9.49
CA HIS A 593 29.05 -14.84 9.14
C HIS A 593 29.25 -16.19 9.83
N ASP A 594 28.62 -16.42 10.98
CA ASP A 594 28.57 -17.71 11.67
C ASP A 594 27.81 -18.74 10.84
N ALA A 595 26.68 -18.35 10.23
CA ALA A 595 25.96 -19.19 9.29
C ALA A 595 26.80 -19.50 8.04
N ALA A 596 27.42 -18.48 7.44
CA ALA A 596 28.32 -18.68 6.30
C ALA A 596 29.49 -19.63 6.63
N TYR A 597 30.06 -19.52 7.83
CA TYR A 597 31.12 -20.40 8.31
C TYR A 597 30.64 -21.85 8.47
N ALA A 598 29.46 -22.06 9.06
CA ALA A 598 28.86 -23.39 9.19
C ALA A 598 28.59 -24.03 7.82
N LEU A 599 28.06 -23.27 6.86
CA LEU A 599 27.87 -23.71 5.48
C LEU A 599 29.21 -24.08 4.81
N ALA A 600 30.25 -23.27 4.99
CA ALA A 600 31.57 -23.58 4.45
C ALA A 600 32.20 -24.83 5.09
N ALA A 601 32.00 -25.05 6.39
CA ALA A 601 32.45 -26.26 7.08
C ALA A 601 31.75 -27.52 6.53
N HIS A 602 30.44 -27.45 6.29
CA HIS A 602 29.68 -28.50 5.61
C HIS A 602 30.25 -28.80 4.20
N LEU A 603 30.72 -27.77 3.50
CA LEU A 603 31.38 -27.87 2.19
C LEU A 603 32.88 -28.23 2.26
N GLY A 604 33.36 -28.83 3.35
CA GLY A 604 34.75 -29.27 3.48
C GLY A 604 35.73 -28.20 4.00
N GLY A 605 35.21 -27.13 4.61
CA GLY A 605 35.98 -26.06 5.23
C GLY A 605 36.13 -24.82 4.35
N VAL A 606 36.57 -23.71 4.97
CA VAL A 606 36.65 -22.39 4.33
C VAL A 606 37.54 -22.40 3.08
N ALA A 607 38.73 -23.02 3.15
CA ALA A 607 39.66 -23.07 2.02
C ALA A 607 39.10 -23.86 0.83
N ALA A 608 38.48 -25.03 1.10
CA ALA A 608 37.83 -25.84 0.08
C ALA A 608 36.64 -25.10 -0.54
N CYS A 609 35.85 -24.41 0.27
CA CYS A 609 34.73 -23.60 -0.19
C CYS A 609 35.19 -22.44 -1.10
N VAL A 610 36.24 -21.70 -0.71
CA VAL A 610 36.79 -20.63 -1.56
C VAL A 610 37.32 -21.18 -2.88
N ALA A 611 37.98 -22.35 -2.88
CA ALA A 611 38.42 -23.00 -4.10
C ALA A 611 37.23 -23.39 -5.00
N ARG A 612 36.17 -23.97 -4.44
CA ARG A 612 34.92 -24.29 -5.13
C ARG A 612 34.24 -23.05 -5.72
N MET A 613 34.13 -21.97 -4.96
CA MET A 613 33.54 -20.71 -5.43
C MET A 613 34.31 -20.11 -6.61
N ASN A 614 35.65 -20.17 -6.60
CA ASN A 614 36.45 -19.71 -7.73
C ASN A 614 36.38 -20.65 -8.94
N ALA A 615 36.30 -21.96 -8.72
CA ALA A 615 36.07 -22.94 -9.79
C ALA A 615 34.70 -22.72 -10.45
N ALA A 616 33.65 -22.51 -9.65
CA ALA A 616 32.32 -22.16 -10.11
C ALA A 616 32.33 -20.84 -10.87
N ALA A 617 32.93 -19.78 -10.33
CA ALA A 617 33.06 -18.49 -11.04
C ALA A 617 33.68 -18.65 -12.44
N LYS A 618 34.74 -19.47 -12.56
CA LYS A 618 35.36 -19.78 -13.85
C LYS A 618 34.42 -20.54 -14.79
N ALA A 619 33.72 -21.57 -14.28
CA ALA A 619 32.78 -22.38 -15.05
C ALA A 619 31.58 -21.56 -15.56
N LEU A 620 31.09 -20.62 -14.75
CA LEU A 620 30.00 -19.69 -15.08
C LEU A 620 30.48 -18.53 -15.97
N GLY A 621 31.76 -18.50 -16.36
CA GLY A 621 32.32 -17.47 -17.22
C GLY A 621 32.48 -16.10 -16.55
N MET A 622 32.46 -16.02 -15.21
CA MET A 622 32.69 -14.79 -14.44
C MET A 622 34.19 -14.46 -14.39
N ARG A 623 34.77 -14.12 -15.55
CA ARG A 623 36.22 -14.09 -15.78
C ARG A 623 36.98 -13.06 -14.95
N ALA A 624 36.31 -12.01 -14.48
CA ALA A 624 36.92 -10.96 -13.66
C ALA A 624 36.74 -11.23 -12.15
N THR A 625 35.86 -12.17 -11.78
CA THR A 625 35.52 -12.42 -10.39
C THR A 625 36.52 -13.36 -9.72
N ARG A 626 36.95 -12.99 -8.52
CA ARG A 626 37.81 -13.78 -7.64
C ARG A 626 37.34 -13.64 -6.20
N TYR A 627 37.20 -14.76 -5.51
CA TYR A 627 36.83 -14.83 -4.10
C TYR A 627 38.05 -15.15 -3.24
N ALA A 628 38.28 -14.36 -2.19
CA ALA A 628 39.35 -14.61 -1.20
C ALA A 628 38.80 -15.10 0.16
N ASN A 629 37.50 -14.94 0.40
CA ASN A 629 36.80 -15.33 1.63
C ASN A 629 35.32 -15.59 1.33
N ILE A 630 34.58 -16.03 2.36
CA ILE A 630 33.15 -16.40 2.31
C ILE A 630 32.22 -15.33 2.91
N THR A 631 32.76 -14.32 3.60
CA THR A 631 31.99 -13.34 4.37
C THR A 631 31.79 -12.01 3.63
N GLY A 632 32.59 -11.72 2.59
CA GLY A 632 32.59 -10.41 1.94
C GLY A 632 33.49 -9.37 2.60
N ALA A 633 34.36 -9.78 3.53
CA ALA A 633 35.36 -8.90 4.12
C ALA A 633 36.31 -8.34 3.04
N LEU A 634 36.71 -7.07 3.17
CA LEU A 634 37.57 -6.40 2.20
C LEU A 634 38.92 -7.12 2.07
N SER A 635 39.27 -7.49 0.84
CA SER A 635 40.57 -8.02 0.47
C SER A 635 40.96 -7.50 -0.92
N LYS A 636 42.26 -7.23 -1.12
CA LYS A 636 42.79 -6.83 -2.44
C LYS A 636 42.67 -7.94 -3.49
N GLU A 637 42.56 -9.18 -3.04
CA GLU A 637 42.42 -10.37 -3.90
C GLU A 637 40.96 -10.66 -4.24
N GLN A 638 40.00 -9.97 -3.62
CA GLN A 638 38.57 -10.20 -3.83
C GLN A 638 37.99 -9.17 -4.81
N VAL A 639 37.53 -9.66 -5.96
CA VAL A 639 37.06 -8.82 -7.07
C VAL A 639 35.79 -9.41 -7.66
N THR A 640 34.87 -8.57 -8.09
CA THR A 640 33.72 -8.88 -8.95
C THR A 640 33.47 -7.71 -9.91
N THR A 641 32.47 -7.85 -10.77
CA THR A 641 31.95 -6.77 -11.61
C THR A 641 30.42 -6.75 -11.55
N ALA A 642 29.78 -5.66 -11.98
CA ALA A 642 28.34 -5.62 -12.09
C ALA A 642 27.82 -6.66 -13.11
N ALA A 643 28.53 -6.85 -14.22
CA ALA A 643 28.20 -7.86 -15.22
C ALA A 643 28.26 -9.29 -14.65
N ASP A 644 29.33 -9.63 -13.92
CA ASP A 644 29.48 -10.95 -13.30
C ASP A 644 28.44 -11.16 -12.19
N THR A 645 28.08 -10.11 -11.45
CA THR A 645 27.05 -10.18 -10.39
C THR A 645 25.66 -10.46 -10.98
N ILE A 646 25.29 -9.78 -12.06
CA ILE A 646 24.03 -10.07 -12.80
C ILE A 646 24.05 -11.51 -13.32
N ARG A 647 25.18 -11.94 -13.91
CA ARG A 647 25.31 -13.30 -14.44
C ARG A 647 25.12 -14.37 -13.36
N LEU A 648 25.74 -14.20 -12.19
CA LEU A 648 25.57 -15.10 -11.07
C LEU A 648 24.12 -15.18 -10.60
N ALA A 649 23.44 -14.04 -10.47
CA ALA A 649 22.03 -14.02 -10.07
C ALA A 649 21.10 -14.67 -11.09
N LEU A 650 21.35 -14.47 -12.39
CA LEU A 650 20.61 -15.18 -13.43
C LEU A 650 20.80 -16.69 -13.35
N LEU A 651 22.04 -17.14 -13.16
CA LEU A 651 22.35 -18.56 -13.07
C LEU A 651 21.80 -19.19 -11.80
N LEU A 652 21.79 -18.49 -10.67
CA LEU A 652 21.11 -18.93 -9.44
C LEU A 652 19.63 -19.20 -9.69
N LEU A 653 18.92 -18.24 -10.30
CA LEU A 653 17.49 -18.36 -10.55
C LEU A 653 17.14 -19.39 -11.62
N HIS A 654 18.01 -19.54 -12.63
CA HIS A 654 17.80 -20.51 -13.71
C HIS A 654 18.15 -21.94 -13.32
N THR A 655 19.25 -22.14 -12.58
CA THR A 655 19.74 -23.47 -12.18
C THR A 655 18.96 -23.99 -10.98
N PHE A 656 18.58 -23.11 -10.04
CA PHE A 656 17.90 -23.48 -8.80
C PHE A 656 16.57 -22.73 -8.62
N PRO A 657 15.61 -22.85 -9.55
CA PRO A 657 14.34 -22.14 -9.48
C PRO A 657 13.55 -22.49 -8.20
N GLN A 658 13.69 -23.71 -7.68
CA GLN A 658 13.09 -24.15 -6.42
C GLN A 658 13.58 -23.39 -5.18
N HIS A 659 14.69 -22.66 -5.29
CA HIS A 659 15.27 -21.86 -4.20
C HIS A 659 15.08 -20.35 -4.40
N ALA A 660 14.37 -19.92 -5.46
CA ALA A 660 14.18 -18.51 -5.79
C ALA A 660 13.53 -17.70 -4.65
N GLU A 661 12.61 -18.31 -3.89
CA GLU A 661 11.91 -17.66 -2.78
C GLU A 661 12.84 -17.22 -1.65
N LEU A 662 13.98 -17.91 -1.44
CA LEU A 662 14.96 -17.55 -0.42
C LEU A 662 15.51 -16.13 -0.62
N PHE A 663 15.63 -15.70 -1.88
CA PHE A 663 16.14 -14.37 -2.25
C PHE A 663 15.08 -13.26 -2.13
N GLY A 664 13.80 -13.62 -2.00
CA GLY A 664 12.67 -12.70 -1.81
C GLY A 664 12.22 -12.55 -0.35
N GLN A 665 12.88 -13.26 0.59
CA GLN A 665 12.49 -13.26 1.99
C GLN A 665 12.62 -11.86 2.60
N ARG A 666 11.54 -11.42 3.26
CA ARG A 666 11.50 -10.14 4.01
C ARG A 666 12.01 -10.29 5.43
N SER A 667 11.94 -11.50 5.98
CA SER A 667 12.44 -11.82 7.31
C SER A 667 12.69 -13.32 7.41
N CYS A 668 13.56 -13.73 8.34
CA CYS A 668 13.68 -15.13 8.72
C CYS A 668 13.81 -15.28 10.23
N ALA A 669 13.35 -16.42 10.75
CA ALA A 669 13.52 -16.84 12.13
C ALA A 669 14.54 -17.98 12.19
N ALA A 670 15.65 -17.80 12.90
CA ALA A 670 16.67 -18.82 13.09
C ALA A 670 17.40 -18.62 14.43
N ALA A 671 17.83 -19.71 15.07
CA ALA A 671 18.51 -19.69 16.37
C ALA A 671 17.77 -18.86 17.44
N GLY A 672 16.44 -18.95 17.48
CA GLY A 672 15.60 -18.21 18.45
C GLY A 672 15.51 -16.70 18.20
N LYS A 673 15.97 -16.20 17.05
CA LYS A 673 15.91 -14.79 16.66
C LYS A 673 15.18 -14.62 15.33
N THR A 674 14.39 -13.55 15.24
CA THR A 674 13.75 -13.12 13.99
C THR A 674 14.33 -11.77 13.58
N MET A 675 14.80 -11.67 12.34
CA MET A 675 15.29 -10.40 11.79
C MET A 675 14.67 -10.12 10.42
N GLY A 676 14.43 -8.84 10.16
CA GLY A 676 14.05 -8.34 8.84
C GLY A 676 15.26 -8.14 7.93
N THR A 677 15.03 -8.26 6.63
CA THR A 677 16.02 -7.95 5.60
C THR A 677 16.39 -6.48 5.59
N ARG A 678 17.67 -6.18 5.29
CA ARG A 678 18.16 -4.81 5.02
C ARG A 678 17.95 -4.36 3.58
N ASN A 679 17.33 -5.20 2.75
CA ASN A 679 16.92 -4.86 1.40
C ASN A 679 15.56 -4.14 1.44
N THR A 680 15.54 -2.84 1.79
CA THR A 680 14.27 -2.13 1.99
C THR A 680 13.47 -1.97 0.70
N PHE A 681 14.15 -2.04 -0.45
CA PHE A 681 13.56 -2.11 -1.78
C PHE A 681 12.44 -3.17 -1.91
N LEU A 682 12.54 -4.31 -1.19
CA LEU A 682 11.49 -5.34 -1.18
C LEU A 682 10.16 -4.90 -0.55
N TYR A 683 10.18 -3.80 0.20
CA TYR A 683 8.98 -3.19 0.79
C TYR A 683 8.52 -1.96 0.01
N GLU A 684 9.43 -1.28 -0.69
CA GLU A 684 9.22 0.02 -1.31
C GLU A 684 8.77 -0.08 -2.78
N HIS A 685 9.16 -1.14 -3.49
CA HIS A 685 8.87 -1.29 -4.92
C HIS A 685 7.87 -2.43 -5.19
N GLU A 686 6.75 -2.09 -5.83
CA GLU A 686 5.75 -3.07 -6.26
C GLU A 686 6.32 -4.01 -7.32
N GLY A 687 6.06 -5.31 -7.20
CA GLY A 687 6.63 -6.33 -8.07
C GLY A 687 8.09 -6.71 -7.77
N ALA A 688 8.70 -6.16 -6.71
CA ALA A 688 10.03 -6.60 -6.28
C ALA A 688 10.02 -8.06 -5.83
N LEU A 689 10.90 -8.86 -6.44
CA LEU A 689 10.95 -10.32 -6.26
C LEU A 689 12.11 -10.78 -5.36
N GLY A 690 13.18 -9.99 -5.19
CA GLY A 690 14.31 -10.42 -4.36
C GLY A 690 15.70 -9.87 -4.72
N MET A 691 16.69 -10.70 -4.36
CA MET A 691 18.16 -10.76 -4.60
C MET A 691 19.13 -10.42 -3.46
N HIS A 692 19.79 -9.26 -3.37
CA HIS A 692 20.62 -9.02 -2.17
C HIS A 692 21.11 -7.59 -2.02
N VAL A 693 21.62 -7.29 -0.82
CA VAL A 693 22.36 -6.05 -0.54
C VAL A 693 23.76 -6.36 -0.02
N ALA A 694 24.71 -5.50 -0.36
CA ALA A 694 26.10 -5.62 0.09
C ALA A 694 26.59 -4.33 0.74
N ARG A 695 27.36 -4.50 1.82
CA ARG A 695 28.19 -3.44 2.40
C ARG A 695 29.63 -3.70 2.02
N ILE A 696 30.31 -2.65 1.54
CA ILE A 696 31.69 -2.70 1.02
C ILE A 696 32.48 -1.61 1.74
N GLY A 697 32.99 -1.93 2.93
CA GLY A 697 33.60 -0.94 3.82
C GLY A 697 32.62 0.17 4.21
N LYS A 698 32.80 1.36 3.64
CA LYS A 698 31.93 2.55 3.86
C LYS A 698 30.87 2.75 2.77
N THR A 699 30.88 1.96 1.70
CA THR A 699 29.92 2.06 0.61
C THR A 699 28.94 0.89 0.60
N HIS A 700 27.87 1.04 -0.18
CA HIS A 700 26.79 0.07 -0.28
C HIS A 700 26.54 -0.29 -1.74
N ALA A 701 26.02 -1.49 -1.95
CA ALA A 701 25.59 -2.00 -3.24
C ALA A 701 24.29 -2.79 -3.10
N ILE A 702 23.52 -2.87 -4.17
CA ILE A 702 22.23 -3.56 -4.24
C ILE A 702 22.11 -4.27 -5.57
N LEU A 703 21.52 -5.47 -5.51
CA LEU A 703 21.11 -6.28 -6.62
C LEU A 703 19.61 -6.53 -6.42
N GLY A 704 18.80 -6.04 -7.35
CA GLY A 704 17.34 -6.11 -7.30
C GLY A 704 16.76 -6.85 -8.49
N LEU A 705 15.65 -7.54 -8.25
CA LEU A 705 14.79 -8.14 -9.27
C LEU A 705 13.39 -7.59 -9.15
N VAL A 706 12.79 -7.20 -10.27
CA VAL A 706 11.39 -6.75 -10.32
C VAL A 706 10.67 -7.43 -11.46
N ARG A 707 9.43 -7.85 -11.20
CA ARG A 707 8.45 -8.19 -12.23
C ARG A 707 7.71 -6.92 -12.64
N CYS A 708 8.00 -6.45 -13.85
CA CYS A 708 7.35 -5.31 -14.50
C CYS A 708 6.66 -5.80 -15.78
N GLU A 709 5.53 -6.50 -15.66
CA GLU A 709 4.88 -7.18 -16.80
C GLU A 709 4.76 -6.29 -18.06
N PRO A 710 5.13 -6.81 -19.26
CA PRO A 710 5.53 -8.19 -19.56
C PRO A 710 6.98 -8.55 -19.23
N TYR A 711 7.74 -7.62 -18.66
CA TYR A 711 9.18 -7.74 -18.47
C TYR A 711 9.55 -8.22 -17.06
N VAL A 712 10.70 -8.87 -16.95
CA VAL A 712 11.38 -9.06 -15.68
C VAL A 712 12.67 -8.26 -15.75
N LEU A 713 12.90 -7.37 -14.80
CA LEU A 713 14.07 -6.50 -14.77
C LEU A 713 15.00 -6.92 -13.65
N MET A 714 16.29 -7.03 -13.96
CA MET A 714 17.34 -7.18 -12.99
C MET A 714 18.28 -6.00 -13.06
N ALA A 715 18.59 -5.40 -11.92
CA ALA A 715 19.59 -4.35 -11.85
C ALA A 715 20.55 -4.55 -10.70
N VAL A 716 21.80 -4.16 -10.92
CA VAL A 716 22.83 -4.09 -9.88
C VAL A 716 23.40 -2.68 -9.86
N SER A 717 23.73 -2.18 -8.67
CA SER A 717 24.31 -0.86 -8.49
C SER A 717 25.28 -0.83 -7.32
N PHE A 718 26.49 -0.32 -7.55
CA PHE A 718 27.59 -0.18 -6.58
C PHE A 718 27.90 1.30 -6.29
N GLY A 719 28.50 1.55 -5.12
CA GLY A 719 29.19 2.81 -4.82
C GLY A 719 28.40 3.81 -4.00
N HIS A 720 27.35 3.37 -3.31
CA HIS A 720 26.42 4.26 -2.60
C HIS A 720 26.91 4.63 -1.20
N GLY A 721 26.76 5.90 -0.81
CA GLY A 721 27.20 6.41 0.49
C GLY A 721 26.36 5.92 1.69
N SER A 722 25.12 5.49 1.44
CA SER A 722 24.20 4.99 2.47
C SER A 722 23.21 3.98 1.89
N GLU A 723 22.56 3.20 2.77
CA GLU A 723 21.47 2.29 2.39
C GLU A 723 20.30 3.05 1.74
N ARG A 724 19.87 4.18 2.33
CA ARG A 724 18.83 5.02 1.74
C ARG A 724 19.16 5.48 0.31
N SER A 725 20.39 5.92 0.06
CA SER A 725 20.82 6.34 -1.29
C SER A 725 20.86 5.17 -2.27
N ARG A 726 21.26 3.99 -1.80
CA ARG A 726 21.32 2.76 -2.58
C ARG A 726 19.92 2.34 -3.03
N ASP A 727 18.96 2.33 -2.11
CA ASP A 727 17.60 1.86 -2.38
C ASP A 727 16.83 2.81 -3.29
N ALA A 728 16.95 4.12 -3.05
CA ALA A 728 16.38 5.13 -3.94
C ALA A 728 16.89 5.00 -5.38
N VAL A 729 18.19 4.76 -5.57
CA VAL A 729 18.75 4.56 -6.91
C VAL A 729 18.26 3.24 -7.54
N MET A 730 18.04 2.19 -6.75
CA MET A 730 17.48 0.94 -7.28
C MET A 730 16.05 1.13 -7.77
N VAL A 731 15.21 1.83 -7.00
CA VAL A 731 13.85 2.20 -7.44
C VAL A 731 13.91 2.99 -8.74
N ASP A 732 14.74 4.03 -8.80
CA ASP A 732 14.92 4.84 -10.00
C ASP A 732 15.35 3.98 -11.21
N LEU A 733 16.33 3.07 -11.02
CA LEU A 733 16.84 2.19 -12.09
C LEU A 733 15.76 1.24 -12.62
N MET A 734 14.88 0.75 -11.74
CA MET A 734 13.82 -0.18 -12.11
C MET A 734 12.65 0.53 -12.79
N GLU A 735 12.24 1.70 -12.29
CA GLU A 735 11.23 2.54 -12.94
C GLU A 735 11.70 2.97 -14.34
N TRP A 736 12.93 3.46 -14.45
CA TRP A 736 13.53 3.81 -15.74
C TRP A 736 13.71 2.59 -16.65
N GLY A 737 14.16 1.47 -16.09
CA GLY A 737 14.34 0.23 -16.83
C GLY A 737 13.03 -0.26 -17.43
N ALA A 738 11.91 -0.11 -16.73
CA ALA A 738 10.59 -0.46 -17.26
C ALA A 738 10.19 0.44 -18.44
N LEU A 739 10.51 1.73 -18.38
CA LEU A 739 10.27 2.67 -19.47
C LEU A 739 11.12 2.35 -20.71
N GLU A 740 12.40 2.03 -20.53
CA GLU A 740 13.24 1.60 -21.65
C GLU A 740 12.84 0.23 -22.20
N ALA A 741 12.41 -0.69 -21.33
CA ALA A 741 11.89 -2.01 -21.71
C ALA A 741 10.72 -1.89 -22.71
N ALA A 742 9.80 -0.95 -22.46
CA ALA A 742 8.62 -0.69 -23.26
C ALA A 742 8.86 0.00 -24.61
N LYS A 743 10.05 0.57 -24.86
CA LYS A 743 10.34 1.21 -26.14
C LYS A 743 10.47 0.16 -27.27
N PRO A 744 9.94 0.43 -28.47
CA PRO A 744 10.16 -0.40 -29.64
C PRO A 744 11.66 -0.58 -29.87
N THR A 745 12.07 -1.81 -30.20
CA THR A 745 13.44 -2.05 -30.65
C THR A 745 13.66 -1.27 -31.96
N PRO A 746 14.74 -0.50 -32.09
CA PRO A 746 15.06 0.17 -33.35
C PRO A 746 15.28 -0.82 -34.49
#